data_AF-A0A1F6Y7N8-F1
#
_entry.id   AF-A0A1F6Y7N8-F1
#
_cell.length_a   1.000
_cell.length_b   1.000
_cell.length_c   1.000
_cell.angle_alpha   90.00
_cell.angle_beta   90.00
_cell.angle_gamma   90.00
#
_symmetry.space_group_name_H-M   'P 1'
#
loop_
_entity.id
_entity.type
_entity.pdbx_description
1 polymer ?
#
loop_
_entity_poly.entity_id
_entity_poly.type
_entity_poly.pdbx_seq_one_letter_code
_entity_poly.pdbx_strand_id
1 'polypeptide(L)'
;MNFSGGKIRWGFLVILGIIVSVSFASFSLRNAIHDTVAQSANVGNASPVAQADTGPKYFYFNKISGAIPKVTASAYLVGDLDTGEIILTKNQNQKFPTASVSKLMTALVADEINGGDEVAQVTKRALATYGENGGFRLGEKMKVSDLFYPLLLESSNDAAEILAEHFDREAFVKKMNQEAAILQLSETSYEDPSGLSPKNQSTAYDLFKLAGFIHKEKHELLDITTLRSYSNKKHNWSSNNQFLGDSGYLGGKSGFTDPAKETAVSLFSVPIGENGNRSIAITLLGSKDRYKDVENLLKFVKKNIYYGGVAGANTAWIKQKDGIPEIKDPDFVTLSFLGDIMLDRGVKSSVLKNFGGDYSALFEKMGVLKKSDIVFANLEGPASDKGSDRGNLYSFEMDPSVVPALKGAGISILSVANNHIGDFGHEAFIDTLARLKENEIQYTGGGINRAEAETPAVIEKYGMKIGFLGFTDKGPEWLRAKDDQTGLLSVNDPRFDEIIVNASKQVDYLIVSFHFGEEYEKKHNNRQEKLAHEAIDDGAKIIIGTHPHVMEDTEVYSSKDCTQSSCVGYIAYSLGNFIFDQIFSADTMKGMFLNIKLYRDGSMAVTKNTVRLNDVFQPDTVVPGKEEKIKFPEVKSGALLL
;
A
#
# COMPACT_ATOMS: atom_id res chain seq x y z
N MET A 1 30.72 6.64 70.98
CA MET A 1 29.83 5.91 70.06
C MET A 1 29.32 6.88 69.01
N ASN A 2 29.74 6.65 67.76
CA ASN A 2 29.24 7.04 66.44
C ASN A 2 28.67 8.45 66.12
N PHE A 3 29.49 9.21 65.35
CA PHE A 3 29.25 9.89 64.04
C PHE A 3 27.81 10.24 63.61
N SER A 4 27.47 11.32 62.89
CA SER A 4 28.16 12.53 62.38
C SER A 4 27.21 13.37 61.49
N GLY A 5 27.35 14.70 61.49
CA GLY A 5 27.47 15.50 60.26
C GLY A 5 26.25 16.18 59.59
N GLY A 6 26.33 17.52 59.49
CA GLY A 6 25.84 18.37 58.37
C GLY A 6 24.46 19.00 58.53
N LYS A 7 24.11 20.20 58.03
CA LYS A 7 24.81 21.36 57.42
C LYS A 7 23.75 22.49 57.28
N ILE A 8 24.21 23.73 57.15
CA ILE A 8 23.49 25.02 57.09
C ILE A 8 22.66 25.20 55.80
N ARG A 9 21.53 25.94 55.83
CA ARG A 9 21.14 26.87 54.74
C ARG A 9 20.15 27.98 55.13
N TRP A 10 20.42 29.15 54.55
CA TRP A 10 19.88 30.50 54.75
C TRP A 10 18.50 30.74 54.11
N GLY A 11 17.78 31.75 54.62
CA GLY A 11 16.55 32.29 54.06
C GLY A 11 16.75 33.36 52.96
N PHE A 12 15.62 33.99 52.62
CA PHE A 12 15.34 35.05 51.62
C PHE A 12 14.94 34.59 50.20
N LEU A 13 13.62 34.48 49.95
CA LEU A 13 12.88 34.95 48.75
C LEU A 13 11.45 34.37 48.70
N VAL A 14 10.51 34.91 49.49
CA VAL A 14 9.06 34.58 49.40
C VAL A 14 8.19 35.82 49.12
N ILE A 15 8.78 37.00 48.97
CA ILE A 15 8.05 38.25 48.67
C ILE A 15 8.28 38.64 47.21
N LEU A 16 7.67 37.88 46.28
CA LEU A 16 7.42 38.34 44.90
C LEU A 16 6.24 37.59 44.21
N GLY A 17 5.56 36.66 44.90
CA GLY A 17 4.56 35.77 44.30
C GLY A 17 3.08 36.16 44.46
N ILE A 18 2.76 37.27 45.13
CA ILE A 18 1.35 37.61 45.49
C ILE A 18 0.80 38.85 44.75
N ILE A 19 1.63 39.59 43.99
CA ILE A 19 1.19 40.80 43.27
C ILE A 19 0.82 40.53 41.79
N VAL A 20 1.28 39.42 41.19
CA VAL A 20 0.97 39.11 39.78
C VAL A 20 -0.37 38.37 39.61
N SER A 21 -0.90 37.74 40.67
CA SER A 21 -2.17 36.99 40.64
C SER A 21 -3.43 37.85 40.77
N VAL A 22 -3.33 39.12 41.21
CA VAL A 22 -4.50 40.03 41.34
C VAL A 22 -4.76 40.86 40.08
N SER A 23 -3.77 41.01 39.19
CA SER A 23 -3.93 41.77 37.93
C SER A 23 -4.54 40.95 36.79
N PHE A 24 -4.45 39.61 36.80
CA PHE A 24 -5.04 38.75 35.76
C PHE A 24 -6.54 38.44 35.99
N ALA A 25 -7.02 38.49 37.24
CA ALA A 25 -8.44 38.33 37.57
C ALA A 25 -9.28 39.59 37.26
N SER A 26 -8.65 40.77 37.18
CA SER A 26 -9.31 42.05 36.93
C SER A 26 -9.54 42.36 35.45
N PHE A 27 -8.86 41.65 34.54
CA PHE A 27 -9.01 41.80 33.08
C PHE A 27 -10.07 40.85 32.51
N SER A 28 -10.28 39.68 33.13
CA SER A 28 -11.28 38.69 32.68
C SER A 28 -12.72 38.97 33.14
N LEU A 29 -12.94 39.95 34.04
CA LEU A 29 -14.29 40.33 34.50
C LEU A 29 -14.86 41.61 33.85
N ARG A 30 -14.06 42.36 33.08
CA ARG A 30 -14.52 43.58 32.37
C ARG A 30 -15.13 43.33 30.98
N ASN A 31 -14.88 42.16 30.38
CA ASN A 31 -15.50 41.77 29.10
C ASN A 31 -16.78 40.92 29.26
N ALA A 32 -17.17 40.55 30.48
CA ALA A 32 -18.34 39.70 30.73
C ALA A 32 -19.59 40.47 31.23
N ILE A 33 -19.52 41.80 31.38
CA ILE A 33 -20.62 42.62 31.94
C ILE A 33 -21.16 43.65 30.91
N HIS A 34 -20.57 43.76 29.72
CA HIS A 34 -21.06 44.66 28.66
C HIS A 34 -22.09 44.03 27.71
N ASP A 35 -22.37 42.72 27.82
CA ASP A 35 -23.25 41.98 26.88
C ASP A 35 -24.62 41.57 27.45
N THR A 36 -25.12 42.20 28.53
CA THR A 36 -26.45 41.81 29.08
C THR A 36 -27.40 42.96 29.38
N VAL A 37 -27.10 44.20 28.97
CA VAL A 37 -28.03 45.33 29.14
C VAL A 37 -28.01 46.25 27.93
N ALA A 38 -28.59 45.78 26.82
CA ALA A 38 -29.07 46.65 25.74
C ALA A 38 -30.08 45.91 24.84
N GLN A 39 -31.10 45.29 25.44
CA GLN A 39 -32.34 44.92 24.74
C GLN A 39 -33.53 45.56 25.44
N SER A 40 -33.80 46.82 25.10
CA SER A 40 -35.16 47.34 24.99
C SER A 40 -35.12 48.72 24.34
N ALA A 41 -35.96 48.92 23.32
CA ALA A 41 -36.25 50.16 22.59
C ALA A 41 -35.32 50.52 21.42
N ASN A 42 -35.64 50.03 20.22
CA ASN A 42 -36.17 50.93 19.18
C ASN A 42 -36.77 50.16 18.01
N VAL A 43 -38.00 50.56 17.65
CA VAL A 43 -38.76 50.12 16.48
C VAL A 43 -38.40 51.06 15.33
N GLY A 44 -38.04 50.52 14.16
CA GLY A 44 -38.12 51.25 12.89
C GLY A 44 -36.92 51.10 11.95
N ASN A 45 -37.20 50.55 10.77
CA ASN A 45 -36.40 50.53 9.53
C ASN A 45 -35.32 49.46 9.38
N ALA A 46 -35.77 48.25 9.02
CA ALA A 46 -34.91 47.23 8.42
C ALA A 46 -34.68 47.54 6.93
N SER A 47 -33.44 47.86 6.58
CA SER A 47 -32.87 47.57 5.25
C SER A 47 -32.62 46.06 5.14
N PRO A 48 -32.72 45.45 3.94
CA PRO A 48 -32.60 44.01 3.80
C PRO A 48 -31.16 43.56 4.12
N VAL A 49 -31.03 42.77 5.19
CA VAL A 49 -29.79 42.06 5.51
C VAL A 49 -29.62 40.96 4.45
N ALA A 50 -28.46 40.96 3.80
CA ALA A 50 -28.05 39.91 2.87
C ALA A 50 -28.14 38.55 3.57
N GLN A 51 -28.87 37.62 2.96
CA GLN A 51 -28.93 36.22 3.41
C GLN A 51 -27.53 35.63 3.40
N ALA A 52 -27.08 35.16 4.57
CA ALA A 52 -25.94 34.28 4.67
C ALA A 52 -26.23 33.00 3.86
N ASP A 53 -25.31 32.63 3.00
CA ASP A 53 -25.40 31.46 2.14
C ASP A 53 -25.49 30.18 2.99
N THR A 54 -26.71 29.63 3.12
CA THR A 54 -26.98 28.38 3.83
C THR A 54 -26.84 27.20 2.88
N GLY A 55 -25.64 27.00 2.32
CA GLY A 55 -25.33 25.83 1.52
C GLY A 55 -25.76 24.52 2.23
N PRO A 56 -26.18 23.49 1.48
CA PRO A 56 -26.69 22.26 2.08
C PRO A 56 -25.64 21.60 2.98
N LYS A 57 -26.01 21.34 4.25
CA LYS A 57 -25.18 20.64 5.28
C LYS A 57 -25.08 19.11 5.07
N TYR A 58 -25.39 18.63 3.87
CA TYR A 58 -25.50 17.22 3.52
C TYR A 58 -25.22 17.05 2.03
N PHE A 59 -24.48 16.01 1.67
CA PHE A 59 -24.48 15.45 0.33
C PHE A 59 -25.27 14.14 0.27
N TYR A 60 -25.64 13.77 -0.95
CA TYR A 60 -26.36 12.57 -1.28
C TYR A 60 -25.45 11.68 -2.11
N PHE A 61 -25.51 10.39 -1.83
CA PHE A 61 -24.74 9.38 -2.55
C PHE A 61 -25.67 8.54 -3.43
N ASN A 62 -25.24 8.23 -4.65
CA ASN A 62 -26.04 7.40 -5.55
C ASN A 62 -25.97 5.93 -5.13
N LYS A 63 -27.08 5.38 -4.61
CA LYS A 63 -27.19 3.99 -4.10
C LYS A 63 -26.82 2.93 -5.14
N ILE A 64 -26.95 3.26 -6.43
CA ILE A 64 -26.79 2.32 -7.55
C ILE A 64 -25.30 2.08 -7.88
N SER A 65 -24.39 2.94 -7.41
CA SER A 65 -22.95 2.80 -7.69
C SER A 65 -22.17 2.33 -6.46
N GLY A 66 -22.17 1.03 -6.19
CA GLY A 66 -21.25 0.39 -5.23
C GLY A 66 -19.79 0.30 -5.72
N ALA A 67 -19.43 1.01 -6.80
CA ALA A 67 -18.12 0.91 -7.44
C ALA A 67 -17.10 1.84 -6.80
N ILE A 68 -16.18 1.28 -6.01
CA ILE A 68 -14.99 1.97 -5.50
C ILE A 68 -14.11 2.41 -6.69
N PRO A 69 -13.62 3.66 -6.75
CA PRO A 69 -12.75 4.08 -7.83
C PRO A 69 -11.42 3.32 -7.78
N LYS A 70 -10.93 2.88 -8.94
CA LYS A 70 -9.60 2.28 -9.05
C LYS A 70 -8.55 3.36 -8.90
N VAL A 71 -7.82 3.34 -7.79
CA VAL A 71 -6.81 4.34 -7.44
C VAL A 71 -5.56 3.62 -6.97
N THR A 72 -4.41 3.98 -7.51
CA THR A 72 -3.11 3.37 -7.19
C THR A 72 -2.45 3.97 -5.95
N ALA A 73 -2.84 5.20 -5.57
CA ALA A 73 -2.36 5.89 -4.38
C ALA A 73 -2.48 5.04 -3.11
N SER A 74 -1.43 5.09 -2.30
CA SER A 74 -1.38 4.48 -0.97
C SER A 74 -2.31 5.19 0.02
N ALA A 75 -2.42 6.52 -0.07
CA ALA A 75 -3.41 7.30 0.66
C ALA A 75 -3.98 8.43 -0.19
N TYR A 76 -5.26 8.73 0.03
CA TYR A 76 -5.92 9.88 -0.59
C TYR A 76 -7.10 10.39 0.22
N LEU A 77 -7.48 11.64 -0.01
CA LEU A 77 -8.71 12.22 0.51
C LEU A 77 -9.33 13.12 -0.55
N VAL A 78 -10.63 12.95 -0.74
CA VAL A 78 -11.48 13.82 -1.55
C VAL A 78 -12.50 14.48 -0.63
N GLY A 79 -12.54 15.80 -0.64
CA GLY A 79 -13.40 16.55 0.27
C GLY A 79 -13.82 17.89 -0.30
N ASP A 80 -14.91 18.40 0.26
CA ASP A 80 -15.47 19.70 -0.04
C ASP A 80 -14.84 20.75 0.87
N LEU A 81 -14.20 21.76 0.27
CA LEU A 81 -13.49 22.81 0.99
C LEU A 81 -14.42 23.85 1.63
N ASP A 82 -15.62 24.02 1.08
CA ASP A 82 -16.59 25.02 1.57
C ASP A 82 -17.19 24.59 2.90
N THR A 83 -17.32 23.27 3.11
CA THR A 83 -17.93 22.67 4.30
C THR A 83 -16.94 21.90 5.18
N GLY A 84 -15.78 21.54 4.65
CA GLY A 84 -14.84 20.61 5.28
C GLY A 84 -15.30 19.15 5.26
N GLU A 85 -16.39 18.84 4.57
CA GLU A 85 -16.93 17.48 4.49
C GLU A 85 -15.99 16.58 3.67
N ILE A 86 -15.66 15.42 4.23
CA ILE A 86 -14.90 14.38 3.52
C ILE A 86 -15.90 13.53 2.73
N ILE A 87 -15.68 13.44 1.43
CA ILE A 87 -16.52 12.69 0.48
C ILE A 87 -16.03 11.25 0.36
N LEU A 88 -14.72 11.06 0.17
CA LEU A 88 -14.09 9.76 -0.07
C LEU A 88 -12.67 9.77 0.46
N THR A 89 -12.21 8.68 1.07
CA THR A 89 -10.86 8.64 1.60
C THR A 89 -10.28 7.23 1.65
N LYS A 90 -8.96 7.13 1.50
CA LYS A 90 -8.18 5.91 1.73
C LYS A 90 -6.97 6.23 2.59
N ASN A 91 -6.79 5.50 3.69
CA ASN A 91 -5.64 5.62 4.60
C ASN A 91 -5.32 7.08 5.00
N GLN A 92 -6.35 7.92 5.20
CA GLN A 92 -6.17 9.38 5.32
C GLN A 92 -5.20 9.86 6.38
N ASN A 93 -5.04 9.10 7.47
CA ASN A 93 -4.20 9.45 8.62
C ASN A 93 -2.84 8.73 8.61
N GLN A 94 -2.54 7.94 7.58
CA GLN A 94 -1.25 7.28 7.45
C GLN A 94 -0.21 8.27 6.90
N LYS A 95 0.97 8.29 7.52
CA LYS A 95 2.08 9.18 7.16
C LYS A 95 2.81 8.67 5.92
N PHE A 96 3.03 9.56 4.96
CA PHE A 96 3.88 9.33 3.79
C PHE A 96 4.79 10.54 3.55
N PRO A 97 5.97 10.34 2.92
CA PRO A 97 6.74 11.45 2.38
C PRO A 97 5.91 12.28 1.39
N THR A 98 6.01 13.60 1.47
CA THR A 98 5.14 14.54 0.72
C THR A 98 5.71 14.97 -0.63
N ALA A 99 7.02 14.81 -0.84
CA ALA A 99 7.74 15.43 -1.94
C ALA A 99 7.43 16.94 -2.05
N SER A 100 7.46 17.50 -3.26
CA SER A 100 7.27 18.93 -3.51
C SER A 100 5.91 19.52 -3.12
N VAL A 101 4.93 18.72 -2.70
CA VAL A 101 3.72 19.25 -2.05
C VAL A 101 4.07 20.06 -0.80
N SER A 102 5.21 19.77 -0.15
CA SER A 102 5.79 20.59 0.94
C SER A 102 5.86 22.08 0.63
N LYS A 103 6.05 22.44 -0.65
CA LYS A 103 6.21 23.84 -1.07
C LYS A 103 4.96 24.71 -0.88
N LEU A 104 3.78 24.10 -0.68
CA LEU A 104 2.59 24.84 -0.26
C LEU A 104 2.77 25.44 1.14
N MET A 105 3.35 24.70 2.08
CA MET A 105 3.69 25.21 3.41
C MET A 105 4.83 26.24 3.33
N THR A 106 5.83 26.01 2.49
CA THR A 106 6.92 26.97 2.26
C THR A 106 6.40 28.29 1.73
N ALA A 107 5.49 28.27 0.75
CA ALA A 107 4.86 29.46 0.22
C ALA A 107 4.04 30.18 1.30
N LEU A 108 3.23 29.44 2.07
CA LEU A 108 2.44 29.98 3.16
C LEU A 108 3.31 30.69 4.21
N VAL A 109 4.34 30.02 4.72
CA VAL A 109 5.22 30.59 5.76
C VAL A 109 5.97 31.81 5.23
N ALA A 110 6.51 31.74 4.01
CA ALA A 110 7.21 32.87 3.41
C ALA A 110 6.27 34.06 3.18
N ASP A 111 5.02 33.84 2.79
CA ASP A 111 4.01 34.90 2.66
C ASP A 111 3.67 35.55 4.02
N GLU A 112 3.58 34.77 5.10
CA GLU A 112 3.27 35.30 6.43
C GLU A 112 4.37 36.15 7.05
N ILE A 113 5.64 35.79 6.82
CA ILE A 113 6.78 36.46 7.46
C ILE A 113 7.39 37.56 6.57
N ASN A 114 7.05 37.61 5.29
CA ASN A 114 7.53 38.63 4.38
C ASN A 114 6.99 40.02 4.75
N GLY A 115 7.87 40.95 5.07
CA GLY A 115 7.56 42.36 5.35
C GLY A 115 7.22 43.21 4.11
N GLY A 116 7.08 42.59 2.93
CA GLY A 116 6.63 43.21 1.69
C GLY A 116 7.72 43.24 0.62
N ASP A 117 8.47 44.35 0.53
CA ASP A 117 9.44 44.64 -0.53
C ASP A 117 10.84 44.02 -0.30
N GLU A 118 10.90 42.88 0.38
CA GLU A 118 12.16 42.21 0.70
C GLU A 118 12.86 41.65 -0.54
N VAL A 119 14.19 41.72 -0.51
CA VAL A 119 15.06 41.24 -1.60
C VAL A 119 16.00 40.19 -1.05
N ALA A 120 15.78 38.95 -1.46
CA ALA A 120 16.65 37.82 -1.16
C ALA A 120 17.84 37.78 -2.12
N GLN A 121 18.97 37.27 -1.61
CA GLN A 121 20.17 37.04 -2.41
C GLN A 121 20.37 35.55 -2.67
N VAL A 122 20.62 35.19 -3.92
CA VAL A 122 20.91 33.81 -4.33
C VAL A 122 22.30 33.42 -3.83
N THR A 123 22.37 32.38 -3.00
CA THR A 123 23.62 31.90 -2.41
C THR A 123 24.15 30.66 -3.12
N LYS A 124 25.41 30.31 -2.84
CA LYS A 124 26.00 29.05 -3.33
C LYS A 124 25.31 27.82 -2.75
N ARG A 125 24.78 27.92 -1.52
CA ARG A 125 24.11 26.81 -0.84
C ARG A 125 22.76 26.53 -1.49
N ALA A 126 21.97 27.57 -1.76
CA ALA A 126 20.70 27.41 -2.45
C ALA A 126 20.86 26.80 -3.85
N LEU A 127 21.88 27.22 -4.60
CA LEU A 127 22.18 26.63 -5.93
C LEU A 127 22.77 25.22 -5.88
N ALA A 128 23.28 24.77 -4.71
CA ALA A 128 23.81 23.42 -4.55
C ALA A 128 22.72 22.37 -4.24
N THR A 129 21.46 22.81 -4.09
CA THR A 129 20.33 21.89 -3.93
C THR A 129 20.09 21.09 -5.20
N TYR A 130 19.45 19.92 -5.06
CA TYR A 130 19.17 19.06 -6.20
C TYR A 130 18.11 19.70 -7.11
N GLY A 131 18.40 19.86 -8.40
CA GLY A 131 17.50 20.44 -9.41
C GLY A 131 17.64 21.97 -9.56
N GLU A 132 17.84 22.44 -10.79
CA GLU A 132 18.14 23.85 -11.13
C GLU A 132 16.96 24.56 -11.80
N ASN A 133 15.72 24.19 -11.45
CA ASN A 133 14.53 24.70 -12.15
C ASN A 133 14.37 26.23 -12.01
N GLY A 134 14.86 26.85 -10.94
CA GLY A 134 14.73 28.29 -10.75
C GLY A 134 15.53 29.14 -11.75
N GLY A 135 16.58 28.58 -12.37
CA GLY A 135 17.42 29.27 -13.35
C GLY A 135 18.23 30.45 -12.79
N PHE A 136 18.40 30.50 -11.47
CA PHE A 136 19.03 31.63 -10.79
C PHE A 136 20.56 31.66 -10.95
N ARG A 137 21.17 32.84 -10.75
CA ARG A 137 22.62 33.02 -10.79
C ARG A 137 23.18 33.38 -9.42
N LEU A 138 24.39 32.89 -9.10
CA LEU A 138 25.05 33.19 -7.83
C LEU A 138 25.15 34.72 -7.61
N GLY A 139 24.70 35.18 -6.44
CA GLY A 139 24.72 36.58 -6.05
C GLY A 139 23.58 37.42 -6.65
N GLU A 140 22.71 36.84 -7.46
CA GLU A 140 21.52 37.49 -7.97
C GLU A 140 20.60 37.96 -6.84
N LYS A 141 19.98 39.12 -7.02
CA LYS A 141 19.01 39.71 -6.09
C LYS A 141 17.61 39.57 -6.66
N MET A 142 16.71 38.95 -5.88
CA MET A 142 15.33 38.64 -6.26
C MET A 142 14.38 39.21 -5.22
N LYS A 143 13.26 39.81 -5.66
CA LYS A 143 12.17 40.10 -4.73
C LYS A 143 11.62 38.81 -4.17
N VAL A 144 11.32 38.77 -2.87
CA VAL A 144 10.71 37.58 -2.23
C VAL A 144 9.41 37.19 -2.94
N SER A 145 8.59 38.17 -3.33
CA SER A 145 7.35 37.94 -4.09
C SER A 145 7.57 37.26 -5.45
N ASP A 146 8.71 37.51 -6.11
CA ASP A 146 9.03 36.87 -7.40
C ASP A 146 9.46 35.40 -7.22
N LEU A 147 9.87 34.98 -6.02
CA LEU A 147 10.30 33.60 -5.74
C LEU A 147 9.13 32.62 -5.62
N PHE A 148 7.91 33.10 -5.39
CA PHE A 148 6.71 32.25 -5.36
C PHE A 148 6.41 31.60 -6.72
N TYR A 149 6.69 32.31 -7.82
CA TYR A 149 6.47 31.79 -9.17
C TYR A 149 7.33 30.55 -9.48
N PRO A 150 8.67 30.58 -9.40
CA PRO A 150 9.48 29.38 -9.61
C PRO A 150 9.23 28.29 -8.56
N LEU A 151 8.87 28.66 -7.32
CA LEU A 151 8.51 27.72 -6.27
C LEU A 151 7.26 26.90 -6.64
N LEU A 152 6.22 27.56 -7.16
CA LEU A 152 4.90 26.97 -7.37
C LEU A 152 4.66 26.48 -8.81
N LEU A 153 5.21 27.15 -9.83
CA LEU A 153 5.08 26.78 -11.25
C LEU A 153 6.03 25.65 -11.64
N GLU A 154 7.31 25.81 -11.33
CA GLU A 154 8.37 24.87 -11.74
C GLU A 154 8.83 23.94 -10.62
N SER A 155 8.23 24.09 -9.44
CA SER A 155 8.56 23.27 -8.28
C SER A 155 10.01 23.43 -7.82
N SER A 156 10.59 24.62 -7.97
CA SER A 156 12.03 24.82 -7.78
C SER A 156 12.50 24.60 -6.35
N ASN A 157 13.55 23.78 -6.20
CA ASN A 157 14.17 23.53 -4.91
C ASN A 157 15.09 24.68 -4.49
N ASP A 158 15.75 25.33 -5.45
CA ASP A 158 16.61 26.51 -5.21
C ASP A 158 15.77 27.70 -4.72
N ALA A 159 14.60 27.97 -5.29
CA ALA A 159 13.68 29.01 -4.79
C ALA A 159 13.24 28.74 -3.34
N ALA A 160 12.96 27.48 -3.00
CA ALA A 160 12.61 27.09 -1.64
C ALA A 160 13.77 27.32 -0.66
N GLU A 161 15.00 27.00 -1.06
CA GLU A 161 16.19 27.24 -0.24
C GLU A 161 16.57 28.73 -0.15
N ILE A 162 16.41 29.52 -1.23
CA ILE A 162 16.60 30.98 -1.19
C ILE A 162 15.63 31.62 -0.18
N LEU A 163 14.35 31.24 -0.21
CA LEU A 163 13.35 31.72 0.74
C LEU A 163 13.73 31.34 2.17
N ALA A 164 14.09 30.08 2.40
CA ALA A 164 14.45 29.63 3.74
C ALA A 164 15.72 30.31 4.27
N GLU A 165 16.77 30.44 3.47
CA GLU A 165 18.02 31.09 3.88
C GLU A 165 17.84 32.58 4.17
N HIS A 166 17.02 33.28 3.37
CA HIS A 166 16.74 34.70 3.57
C HIS A 166 16.16 35.00 4.96
N PHE A 167 15.31 34.10 5.47
CA PHE A 167 14.65 34.23 6.78
C PHE A 167 15.32 33.42 7.90
N ASP A 168 16.60 33.07 7.75
CA ASP A 168 17.29 32.04 8.54
C ASP A 168 16.67 30.64 8.33
N ARG A 169 17.42 29.75 7.69
CA ARG A 169 16.89 28.46 7.24
C ARG A 169 16.38 27.59 8.39
N GLU A 170 17.05 27.59 9.53
CA GLU A 170 16.63 26.79 10.68
C GLU A 170 15.38 27.37 11.33
N ALA A 171 15.34 28.70 11.50
CA ALA A 171 14.15 29.41 11.97
C ALA A 171 12.96 29.23 11.03
N PHE A 172 13.20 29.24 9.71
CA PHE A 172 12.18 29.05 8.68
C PHE A 172 11.56 27.65 8.76
N VAL A 173 12.38 26.58 8.79
CA VAL A 173 11.86 25.20 8.93
C VAL A 173 11.16 25.01 10.28
N LYS A 174 11.66 25.63 11.35
CA LYS A 174 10.97 25.65 12.64
C LYS A 174 9.60 26.32 12.54
N LYS A 175 9.50 27.46 11.84
CA LYS A 175 8.24 28.15 11.59
C LYS A 175 7.28 27.32 10.73
N MET A 176 7.76 26.55 9.73
CA MET A 176 6.93 25.58 9.00
C MET A 176 6.27 24.54 9.93
N ASN A 177 7.02 24.01 10.89
CA ASN A 177 6.47 23.06 11.87
C ASN A 177 5.56 23.76 12.91
N GLN A 178 5.85 25.01 13.27
CA GLN A 178 4.95 25.80 14.12
C GLN A 178 3.64 26.09 13.40
N GLU A 179 3.68 26.41 12.12
CA GLU A 179 2.50 26.67 11.30
C GLU A 179 1.66 25.39 11.12
N ALA A 180 2.31 24.25 10.89
CA ALA A 180 1.66 22.95 10.95
C ALA A 180 0.93 22.73 12.29
N ALA A 181 1.53 23.08 13.42
CA ALA A 181 0.89 22.96 14.73
C ALA A 181 -0.29 23.96 14.92
N ILE A 182 -0.15 25.20 14.45
CA ILE A 182 -1.21 26.23 14.50
C ILE A 182 -2.43 25.78 13.69
N LEU A 183 -2.20 25.23 12.50
CA LEU A 183 -3.21 24.65 11.62
C LEU A 183 -3.68 23.25 12.05
N GLN A 184 -3.21 22.77 13.20
CA GLN A 184 -3.55 21.46 13.78
C GLN A 184 -3.26 20.28 12.83
N LEU A 185 -2.20 20.37 12.03
CA LEU A 185 -1.69 19.31 11.16
C LEU A 185 -0.85 18.32 11.99
N SER A 186 -1.51 17.60 12.89
CA SER A 186 -0.87 16.83 13.98
C SER A 186 0.07 15.72 13.51
N GLU A 187 -0.10 15.24 12.28
CA GLU A 187 0.69 14.16 11.69
C GLU A 187 1.65 14.68 10.60
N THR A 188 1.87 16.00 10.52
CA THR A 188 2.78 16.65 9.58
C THR A 188 4.08 17.09 10.22
N SER A 189 5.21 16.86 9.55
CA SER A 189 6.53 17.35 9.94
C SER A 189 7.39 17.72 8.73
N TYR A 190 8.17 18.79 8.84
CA TYR A 190 9.09 19.27 7.80
C TYR A 190 10.54 19.29 8.30
N GLU A 191 11.46 18.66 7.56
CA GLU A 191 12.92 18.70 7.75
C GLU A 191 13.58 19.72 6.80
N ASP A 192 12.97 20.00 5.65
CA ASP A 192 13.47 20.94 4.64
C ASP A 192 12.34 21.72 3.93
N PRO A 193 12.63 22.86 3.27
CA PRO A 193 11.60 23.71 2.65
C PRO A 193 11.12 23.21 1.27
N SER A 194 11.72 22.17 0.72
CA SER A 194 11.50 21.73 -0.67
C SER A 194 10.71 20.42 -0.76
N GLY A 195 10.81 19.55 0.25
CA GLY A 195 10.27 18.19 0.22
C GLY A 195 11.22 17.15 -0.38
N LEU A 196 12.52 17.46 -0.52
CA LEU A 196 13.53 16.50 -0.96
C LEU A 196 13.77 15.41 0.10
N SER A 197 13.71 15.77 1.38
CA SER A 197 13.83 14.81 2.46
C SER A 197 12.62 13.88 2.51
N PRO A 198 12.83 12.55 2.62
CA PRO A 198 11.75 11.62 2.92
C PRO A 198 11.15 11.82 4.33
N LYS A 199 11.78 12.63 5.19
CA LYS A 199 11.25 13.00 6.51
C LYS A 199 10.28 14.18 6.48
N ASN A 200 10.14 14.86 5.33
CA ASN A 200 8.98 15.72 5.10
C ASN A 200 7.74 14.84 4.94
N GLN A 201 7.06 14.55 6.03
CA GLN A 201 5.94 13.61 6.09
C GLN A 201 4.65 14.34 6.42
N SER A 202 3.55 13.84 5.86
CA SER A 202 2.20 14.31 6.16
C SER A 202 1.22 13.19 5.89
N THR A 203 -0.05 13.47 6.16
CA THR A 203 -1.19 12.60 5.87
C THR A 203 -2.07 13.25 4.79
N ALA A 204 -2.92 12.46 4.13
CA ALA A 204 -3.86 13.01 3.15
C ALA A 204 -4.86 13.96 3.82
N TYR A 205 -5.22 13.70 5.09
CA TYR A 205 -6.07 14.58 5.89
C TYR A 205 -5.42 15.91 6.25
N ASP A 206 -4.16 15.89 6.69
CA ASP A 206 -3.46 17.14 7.02
C ASP A 206 -3.21 18.00 5.78
N LEU A 207 -2.89 17.38 4.64
CA LEU A 207 -2.78 18.11 3.38
C LEU A 207 -4.12 18.70 2.92
N PHE A 208 -5.25 18.05 3.24
CA PHE A 208 -6.58 18.59 2.95
C PHE A 208 -6.89 19.81 3.80
N LYS A 209 -6.55 19.80 5.09
CA LYS A 209 -6.66 20.97 5.97
C LYS A 209 -5.78 22.13 5.50
N LEU A 210 -4.53 21.84 5.12
CA LEU A 210 -3.63 22.85 4.54
C LEU A 210 -4.21 23.45 3.26
N ALA A 211 -4.74 22.61 2.37
CA ALA A 211 -5.39 23.05 1.13
C ALA A 211 -6.61 23.93 1.41
N GLY A 212 -7.45 23.57 2.38
CA GLY A 212 -8.61 24.37 2.79
C GLY A 212 -8.23 25.72 3.39
N PHE A 213 -7.20 25.75 4.23
CA PHE A 213 -6.68 27.01 4.77
C PHE A 213 -6.16 27.93 3.67
N ILE A 214 -5.30 27.41 2.78
CA ILE A 214 -4.76 28.21 1.67
C ILE A 214 -5.90 28.67 0.75
N HIS A 215 -6.85 27.80 0.42
CA HIS A 215 -8.00 28.16 -0.41
C HIS A 215 -8.82 29.32 0.16
N LYS A 216 -9.03 29.33 1.48
CA LYS A 216 -9.88 30.31 2.13
C LYS A 216 -9.16 31.62 2.47
N GLU A 217 -7.95 31.54 3.00
CA GLU A 217 -7.26 32.68 3.62
C GLU A 217 -6.07 33.18 2.78
N LYS A 218 -5.57 32.38 1.83
CA LYS A 218 -4.34 32.64 1.03
C LYS A 218 -4.48 32.23 -0.44
N HIS A 219 -5.66 32.45 -1.02
CA HIS A 219 -6.03 31.97 -2.35
C HIS A 219 -5.08 32.45 -3.47
N GLU A 220 -4.41 33.59 -3.28
CA GLU A 220 -3.44 34.16 -4.21
C GLU A 220 -2.26 33.20 -4.47
N LEU A 221 -1.90 32.36 -3.50
CA LEU A 221 -0.89 31.31 -3.68
C LEU A 221 -1.35 30.22 -4.64
N LEU A 222 -2.64 29.86 -4.62
CA LEU A 222 -3.22 28.90 -5.56
C LEU A 222 -3.38 29.53 -6.95
N ASP A 223 -3.72 30.80 -7.04
CA ASP A 223 -3.84 31.52 -8.32
C ASP A 223 -2.53 31.43 -9.12
N ILE A 224 -1.37 31.55 -8.46
CA ILE A 224 -0.07 31.34 -9.10
C ILE A 224 -0.03 29.96 -9.79
N THR A 225 -0.50 28.90 -9.13
CA THR A 225 -0.45 27.52 -9.67
C THR A 225 -1.37 27.28 -10.88
N THR A 226 -2.26 28.24 -11.19
CA THR A 226 -3.14 28.22 -12.38
C THR A 226 -2.52 28.90 -13.60
N LEU A 227 -1.44 29.64 -13.42
CA LEU A 227 -0.75 30.32 -14.52
C LEU A 227 -0.03 29.30 -15.42
N ARG A 228 -0.07 29.54 -16.73
CA ARG A 228 0.74 28.76 -17.69
C ARG A 228 2.22 29.08 -17.56
N SER A 229 2.53 30.35 -17.35
CA SER A 229 3.88 30.84 -17.15
C SER A 229 3.86 32.22 -16.47
N TYR A 230 5.01 32.62 -15.95
CA TYR A 230 5.29 33.97 -15.49
C TYR A 230 6.69 34.37 -15.95
N SER A 231 6.82 35.60 -16.46
CA SER A 231 8.11 36.14 -16.88
C SER A 231 8.34 37.48 -16.21
N ASN A 232 9.59 37.71 -15.78
CA ASN A 232 10.08 39.03 -15.42
C ASN A 232 11.24 39.42 -16.35
N LYS A 233 11.96 40.51 -16.03
CA LYS A 233 13.05 41.02 -16.90
C LYS A 233 14.22 40.04 -17.09
N LYS A 234 14.38 39.05 -16.21
CA LYS A 234 15.55 38.15 -16.18
C LYS A 234 15.20 36.68 -16.34
N HIS A 235 13.97 36.30 -15.95
CA HIS A 235 13.56 34.90 -15.84
C HIS A 235 12.19 34.68 -16.49
N ASN A 236 11.99 33.45 -16.93
CA ASN A 236 10.71 32.96 -17.42
C ASN A 236 10.49 31.55 -16.85
N TRP A 237 9.42 31.38 -16.10
CA TRP A 237 9.05 30.10 -15.50
C TRP A 237 7.72 29.62 -16.07
N SER A 238 7.64 28.35 -16.42
CA SER A 238 6.47 27.71 -17.02
C SER A 238 5.95 26.61 -16.11
N SER A 239 4.63 26.49 -15.99
CA SER A 239 4.05 25.53 -15.07
C SER A 239 4.24 24.08 -15.53
N ASN A 240 4.61 23.21 -14.60
CA ASN A 240 4.68 21.75 -14.80
C ASN A 240 3.39 21.02 -14.40
N ASN A 241 2.32 21.76 -14.14
CA ASN A 241 1.08 21.21 -13.65
C ASN A 241 0.27 20.55 -14.77
N GLN A 242 0.06 19.24 -14.61
CA GLN A 242 -0.64 18.36 -15.55
C GLN A 242 -2.16 18.62 -15.69
N PHE A 243 -2.77 19.37 -14.78
CA PHE A 243 -4.21 19.69 -14.82
C PHE A 243 -4.48 21.07 -15.43
N LEU A 244 -3.45 21.75 -15.96
CA LEU A 244 -3.61 23.03 -16.63
C LEU A 244 -4.42 22.89 -17.92
N GLY A 245 -5.66 23.38 -17.87
CA GLY A 245 -6.61 23.30 -18.98
C GLY A 245 -7.81 22.41 -18.66
N ASP A 246 -7.76 21.65 -17.57
CA ASP A 246 -8.92 20.89 -17.10
C ASP A 246 -10.00 21.86 -16.60
N SER A 247 -11.24 21.63 -17.06
CA SER A 247 -12.37 22.48 -16.70
C SER A 247 -12.61 22.45 -15.19
N GLY A 248 -12.60 23.65 -14.59
CA GLY A 248 -12.83 23.84 -13.17
C GLY A 248 -11.57 23.72 -12.31
N TYR A 249 -10.36 23.55 -12.84
CA TYR A 249 -9.16 23.54 -12.01
C TYR A 249 -8.95 24.86 -11.27
N LEU A 250 -8.82 24.81 -9.94
CA LEU A 250 -8.69 25.97 -9.05
C LEU A 250 -7.27 26.18 -8.51
N GLY A 251 -6.35 25.24 -8.77
CA GLY A 251 -4.98 25.30 -8.27
C GLY A 251 -4.56 24.07 -7.47
N GLY A 252 -3.28 24.01 -7.11
CA GLY A 252 -2.71 22.84 -6.48
C GLY A 252 -1.20 22.67 -6.70
N LYS A 253 -0.65 21.57 -6.18
CA LYS A 253 0.77 21.24 -6.29
C LYS A 253 0.97 19.73 -6.43
N SER A 254 1.90 19.34 -7.29
CA SER A 254 2.39 17.97 -7.45
C SER A 254 3.82 17.82 -6.93
N GLY A 255 4.23 16.60 -6.57
CA GLY A 255 5.61 16.28 -6.20
C GLY A 255 6.02 14.84 -6.46
N PHE A 256 7.29 14.61 -6.76
CA PHE A 256 7.85 13.27 -6.94
C PHE A 256 9.20 13.15 -6.25
N THR A 257 9.40 12.04 -5.53
CA THR A 257 10.71 11.52 -5.13
C THR A 257 10.62 9.99 -5.10
N ASP A 258 11.73 9.27 -5.21
CA ASP A 258 11.71 7.80 -5.17
C ASP A 258 11.03 7.23 -3.91
N PRO A 259 11.23 7.81 -2.70
CA PRO A 259 10.52 7.39 -1.48
C PRO A 259 9.05 7.80 -1.43
N ALA A 260 8.69 8.98 -1.96
CA ALA A 260 7.31 9.49 -1.91
C ALA A 260 6.40 8.89 -3.01
N LYS A 261 7.01 8.37 -4.08
CA LYS A 261 6.35 8.17 -5.38
C LYS A 261 5.66 9.46 -5.82
N GLU A 262 4.50 9.34 -6.46
CA GLU A 262 3.76 10.50 -6.94
C GLU A 262 2.82 11.06 -5.85
N THR A 263 2.89 12.36 -5.57
CA THR A 263 2.03 13.08 -4.61
C THR A 263 1.29 14.26 -5.25
N ALA A 264 0.10 14.60 -4.77
CA ALA A 264 -0.64 15.75 -5.29
C ALA A 264 -1.58 16.36 -4.25
N VAL A 265 -1.79 17.66 -4.36
CA VAL A 265 -2.94 18.41 -3.84
C VAL A 265 -3.54 19.13 -5.04
N SER A 266 -4.80 18.89 -5.37
CA SER A 266 -5.44 19.46 -6.55
C SER A 266 -6.88 19.86 -6.24
N LEU A 267 -7.24 21.10 -6.57
CA LEU A 267 -8.54 21.69 -6.26
C LEU A 267 -9.33 21.90 -7.55
N PHE A 268 -10.63 21.63 -7.49
CA PHE A 268 -11.54 21.71 -8.63
C PHE A 268 -12.89 22.31 -8.23
N SER A 269 -13.41 23.21 -9.05
CA SER A 269 -14.80 23.66 -9.05
C SER A 269 -15.64 22.63 -9.79
N VAL A 270 -16.50 21.91 -9.07
CA VAL A 270 -17.25 20.77 -9.60
C VAL A 270 -18.76 21.06 -9.58
N PRO A 271 -19.50 20.87 -10.69
CA PRO A 271 -20.94 21.16 -10.76
C PRO A 271 -21.79 20.04 -10.11
N ILE A 272 -21.66 19.88 -8.79
CA ILE A 272 -22.39 18.88 -7.99
C ILE A 272 -23.36 19.49 -6.98
N GLY A 273 -23.45 20.82 -6.88
CA GLY A 273 -24.39 21.52 -6.02
C GLY A 273 -25.71 21.85 -6.71
N GLU A 274 -26.80 21.86 -5.93
CA GLU A 274 -28.15 22.27 -6.38
C GLU A 274 -28.16 23.68 -6.95
N ASN A 275 -27.38 24.59 -6.33
CA ASN A 275 -27.27 26.00 -6.73
C ASN A 275 -25.93 26.35 -7.37
N GLY A 276 -25.14 25.39 -7.85
CA GLY A 276 -23.90 25.67 -8.56
C GLY A 276 -22.75 24.71 -8.29
N ASN A 277 -21.53 25.22 -8.44
CA ASN A 277 -20.32 24.43 -8.26
C ASN A 277 -19.91 24.35 -6.78
N ARG A 278 -19.13 23.33 -6.45
CA ARG A 278 -18.51 23.11 -5.14
C ARG A 278 -17.00 23.06 -5.29
N SER A 279 -16.28 23.62 -4.33
CA SER A 279 -14.82 23.57 -4.29
C SER A 279 -14.35 22.23 -3.71
N ILE A 280 -13.89 21.32 -4.55
CA ILE A 280 -13.44 19.98 -4.16
C ILE A 280 -11.92 19.90 -4.18
N ALA A 281 -11.30 19.49 -3.08
CA ALA A 281 -9.88 19.14 -3.03
C ALA A 281 -9.68 17.64 -3.08
N ILE A 282 -8.64 17.23 -3.80
CA ILE A 282 -8.12 15.86 -3.87
C ILE A 282 -6.67 15.89 -3.42
N THR A 283 -6.37 15.17 -2.34
CA THR A 283 -5.01 14.96 -1.83
C THR A 283 -4.58 13.51 -2.07
N LEU A 284 -3.36 13.29 -2.54
CA LEU A 284 -2.81 11.99 -2.93
C LEU A 284 -1.38 11.84 -2.42
N LEU A 285 -1.08 10.66 -1.86
CA LEU A 285 0.25 10.27 -1.40
C LEU A 285 0.56 8.85 -1.88
N GLY A 286 1.78 8.64 -2.39
CA GLY A 286 2.24 7.31 -2.81
C GLY A 286 1.58 6.75 -4.07
N SER A 287 1.17 7.60 -5.02
CA SER A 287 0.54 7.15 -6.27
C SER A 287 1.58 6.59 -7.25
N LYS A 288 1.14 5.62 -8.08
CA LYS A 288 1.92 5.12 -9.23
C LYS A 288 1.59 5.90 -10.52
N ASP A 289 0.42 6.52 -10.56
CA ASP A 289 -0.06 7.36 -11.67
C ASP A 289 -1.05 8.39 -11.10
N ARG A 290 -0.54 9.54 -10.67
CA ARG A 290 -1.34 10.54 -9.98
C ARG A 290 -2.38 11.17 -10.90
N TYR A 291 -2.08 11.30 -12.20
CA TYR A 291 -3.00 11.90 -13.15
C TYR A 291 -4.24 11.03 -13.29
N LYS A 292 -4.04 9.72 -13.52
CA LYS A 292 -5.14 8.77 -13.61
C LYS A 292 -5.92 8.63 -12.31
N ASP A 293 -5.22 8.68 -11.18
CA ASP A 293 -5.86 8.63 -9.86
C ASP A 293 -6.78 9.84 -9.62
N VAL A 294 -6.30 11.08 -9.86
CA VAL A 294 -7.14 12.29 -9.76
C VAL A 294 -8.32 12.22 -10.73
N GLU A 295 -8.08 11.81 -11.98
CA GLU A 295 -9.14 11.70 -13.00
C GLU A 295 -10.24 10.71 -12.54
N ASN A 296 -9.84 9.53 -12.05
CA ASN A 296 -10.77 8.51 -11.58
C ASN A 296 -11.58 8.99 -10.36
N LEU A 297 -10.93 9.71 -9.43
CA LEU A 297 -11.58 10.30 -8.26
C LEU A 297 -12.57 11.40 -8.66
N LEU A 298 -12.18 12.34 -9.54
CA LEU A 298 -13.09 13.37 -10.05
C LEU A 298 -14.29 12.78 -10.79
N LYS A 299 -14.06 11.78 -11.63
CA LYS A 299 -15.12 11.07 -12.35
C LYS A 299 -16.08 10.38 -11.39
N PHE A 300 -15.57 9.79 -10.32
CA PHE A 300 -16.38 9.21 -9.27
C PHE A 300 -17.23 10.27 -8.56
N VAL A 301 -16.65 11.39 -8.14
CA VAL A 301 -17.39 12.48 -7.48
C VAL A 301 -18.51 13.01 -8.37
N LYS A 302 -18.19 13.38 -9.62
CA LYS A 302 -19.16 13.91 -10.60
C LYS A 302 -20.33 12.96 -10.88
N LYS A 303 -20.10 11.64 -10.77
CA LYS A 303 -21.12 10.61 -11.05
C LYS A 303 -21.96 10.25 -9.83
N ASN A 304 -21.38 10.31 -8.63
CA ASN A 304 -21.93 9.63 -7.45
C ASN A 304 -22.25 10.56 -6.29
N ILE A 305 -21.93 11.85 -6.38
CA ILE A 305 -22.13 12.84 -5.32
C ILE A 305 -23.02 13.97 -5.81
N TYR A 306 -23.99 14.36 -4.99
CA TYR A 306 -24.86 15.49 -5.23
C TYR A 306 -25.14 16.26 -3.93
N TYR A 307 -24.96 17.57 -3.95
CA TYR A 307 -25.20 18.49 -2.83
C TYR A 307 -26.52 19.26 -3.06
N GLY A 308 -27.66 18.75 -2.58
CA GLY A 308 -28.96 19.42 -2.75
C GLY A 308 -30.03 19.02 -1.74
N GLY A 309 -31.23 19.60 -1.79
CA GLY A 309 -32.34 19.30 -0.88
C GLY A 309 -32.98 17.92 -1.11
N VAL A 310 -33.74 17.45 -0.10
CA VAL A 310 -34.50 16.17 -0.19
C VAL A 310 -35.48 16.15 -1.37
N ALA A 311 -36.00 17.32 -1.76
CA ALA A 311 -36.92 17.45 -2.90
C ALA A 311 -36.22 17.37 -4.28
N GLY A 312 -34.91 17.65 -4.37
CA GLY A 312 -34.10 17.53 -5.58
C GLY A 312 -33.43 16.16 -5.74
N ALA A 313 -33.30 15.41 -4.64
CA ALA A 313 -32.81 14.04 -4.66
C ALA A 313 -33.87 13.10 -5.28
N ASN A 314 -33.61 12.58 -6.48
CA ASN A 314 -34.42 11.47 -7.02
C ASN A 314 -34.32 10.23 -6.12
N THR A 315 -35.23 9.25 -6.27
CA THR A 315 -35.36 8.09 -5.37
C THR A 315 -34.12 7.15 -5.32
N ALA A 316 -33.10 7.36 -6.15
CA ALA A 316 -31.85 6.59 -6.15
C ALA A 316 -30.77 7.15 -5.21
N TRP A 317 -30.96 8.37 -4.70
CA TRP A 317 -30.02 9.06 -3.83
C TRP A 317 -30.32 8.78 -2.36
N ILE A 318 -29.31 8.34 -1.60
CA ILE A 318 -29.42 8.20 -0.14
C ILE A 318 -28.79 9.42 0.51
N LYS A 319 -29.52 10.03 1.44
CA LYS A 319 -29.00 11.06 2.34
C LYS A 319 -27.99 10.41 3.29
N GLN A 320 -26.74 10.86 3.28
CA GLN A 320 -25.73 10.37 4.21
C GLN A 320 -25.37 11.49 5.20
N LYS A 321 -25.47 11.20 6.50
CA LYS A 321 -24.84 11.99 7.58
C LYS A 321 -23.84 11.15 8.38
N ASP A 322 -24.03 9.84 8.40
CA ASP A 322 -23.28 8.94 9.27
C ASP A 322 -22.25 8.12 8.48
N GLY A 323 -20.99 8.26 8.89
CA GLY A 323 -19.86 7.47 8.42
C GLY A 323 -19.33 7.89 7.05
N ILE A 324 -18.25 8.68 7.07
CA ILE A 324 -17.33 8.84 5.93
C ILE A 324 -17.06 7.42 5.38
N PRO A 325 -17.25 7.15 4.07
CA PRO A 325 -16.76 5.91 3.49
C PRO A 325 -15.23 5.93 3.53
N GLU A 326 -14.67 5.53 4.67
CA GLU A 326 -13.26 5.28 4.84
C GLU A 326 -12.97 3.97 4.11
N ILE A 327 -12.38 4.08 2.93
CA ILE A 327 -11.84 2.94 2.20
C ILE A 327 -10.57 2.54 2.93
N LYS A 328 -10.72 1.64 3.90
CA LYS A 328 -9.57 0.93 4.47
C LYS A 328 -9.14 -0.13 3.48
N ASP A 329 -7.83 -0.29 3.33
CA ASP A 329 -7.33 -1.54 2.77
C ASP A 329 -7.90 -2.69 3.63
N PRO A 330 -8.24 -3.84 3.01
CA PRO A 330 -8.66 -5.01 3.75
C PRO A 330 -7.71 -5.31 4.93
N ASP A 331 -8.27 -5.76 6.04
CA ASP A 331 -7.52 -6.26 7.19
C ASP A 331 -7.02 -7.70 6.98
N PHE A 332 -7.26 -8.27 5.78
CA PHE A 332 -6.77 -9.56 5.36
C PHE A 332 -6.22 -9.53 3.93
N VAL A 333 -5.31 -10.45 3.63
CA VAL A 333 -4.89 -10.80 2.27
C VAL A 333 -5.57 -12.11 1.86
N THR A 334 -6.08 -12.17 0.64
CA THR A 334 -6.64 -13.39 0.06
C THR A 334 -5.58 -14.19 -0.68
N LEU A 335 -5.35 -15.40 -0.21
CA LEU A 335 -4.41 -16.37 -0.75
C LEU A 335 -5.18 -17.52 -1.40
N SER A 336 -4.74 -17.92 -2.59
CA SER A 336 -5.22 -19.10 -3.32
C SER A 336 -4.05 -20.05 -3.51
N PHE A 337 -4.19 -21.30 -3.08
CA PHE A 337 -3.21 -22.34 -3.30
C PHE A 337 -3.80 -23.42 -4.20
N LEU A 338 -3.03 -23.75 -5.24
CA LEU A 338 -3.30 -24.78 -6.21
C LEU A 338 -2.23 -25.87 -6.06
N GLY A 339 -2.60 -27.10 -6.42
CA GLY A 339 -1.66 -28.21 -6.40
C GLY A 339 -0.78 -28.26 -7.65
N ASP A 340 -0.48 -29.48 -8.08
CA ASP A 340 0.47 -29.75 -9.16
C ASP A 340 -0.05 -29.29 -10.53
N ILE A 341 0.80 -28.56 -11.25
CA ILE A 341 0.57 -28.11 -12.63
C ILE A 341 1.66 -28.73 -13.52
N MET A 342 1.26 -29.71 -14.33
CA MET A 342 2.07 -30.30 -15.39
C MET A 342 1.38 -30.06 -16.74
N LEU A 343 1.99 -29.24 -17.60
CA LEU A 343 1.42 -28.76 -18.87
C LEU A 343 2.07 -29.40 -20.11
N ASP A 344 2.67 -30.57 -19.94
CA ASP A 344 3.29 -31.34 -21.02
C ASP A 344 2.52 -32.65 -21.32
N ARG A 345 3.12 -33.60 -22.06
CA ARG A 345 2.58 -34.94 -22.36
C ARG A 345 1.12 -34.93 -22.85
N GLY A 346 0.21 -35.58 -22.11
CA GLY A 346 -1.20 -35.66 -22.44
C GLY A 346 -1.87 -34.29 -22.43
N VAL A 347 -1.46 -33.39 -21.54
CA VAL A 347 -1.98 -32.02 -21.48
C VAL A 347 -1.57 -31.23 -22.73
N LYS A 348 -0.30 -31.26 -23.11
CA LYS A 348 0.18 -30.65 -24.37
C LYS A 348 -0.55 -31.22 -25.59
N SER A 349 -0.70 -32.54 -25.65
CA SER A 349 -1.45 -33.22 -26.72
C SER A 349 -2.92 -32.76 -26.78
N SER A 350 -3.55 -32.60 -25.62
CA SER A 350 -4.91 -32.07 -25.50
C SER A 350 -5.00 -30.61 -25.96
N VAL A 351 -4.05 -29.77 -25.57
CA VAL A 351 -4.01 -28.35 -25.97
C VAL A 351 -3.84 -28.19 -27.48
N LEU A 352 -2.94 -28.95 -28.09
CA LEU A 352 -2.77 -28.95 -29.55
C LEU A 352 -4.05 -29.40 -30.28
N LYS A 353 -4.70 -30.45 -29.77
CA LYS A 353 -5.88 -31.04 -30.40
C LYS A 353 -7.16 -30.21 -30.21
N ASN A 354 -7.40 -29.74 -28.99
CA ASN A 354 -8.68 -29.17 -28.57
C ASN A 354 -8.67 -27.64 -28.51
N PHE A 355 -7.49 -27.02 -28.34
CA PHE A 355 -7.33 -25.58 -28.14
C PHE A 355 -6.38 -24.93 -29.15
N GLY A 356 -5.99 -25.64 -30.21
CA GLY A 356 -5.15 -25.09 -31.28
C GLY A 356 -3.75 -24.65 -30.83
N GLY A 357 -3.24 -25.23 -29.73
CA GLY A 357 -1.95 -24.83 -29.14
C GLY A 357 -2.04 -23.72 -28.10
N ASP A 358 -3.23 -23.18 -27.82
CA ASP A 358 -3.41 -22.11 -26.83
C ASP A 358 -3.55 -22.66 -25.41
N TYR A 359 -2.48 -22.55 -24.62
CA TYR A 359 -2.48 -22.94 -23.21
C TYR A 359 -3.38 -22.08 -22.32
N SER A 360 -3.71 -20.84 -22.73
CA SER A 360 -4.59 -19.97 -21.94
C SER A 360 -6.02 -20.51 -21.86
N ALA A 361 -6.43 -21.32 -22.85
CA ALA A 361 -7.71 -22.00 -22.88
C ALA A 361 -7.93 -22.91 -21.66
N LEU A 362 -6.87 -23.50 -21.10
CA LEU A 362 -6.97 -24.34 -19.89
C LEU A 362 -7.48 -23.57 -18.67
N PHE A 363 -7.39 -22.24 -18.66
CA PHE A 363 -7.74 -21.40 -17.52
C PHE A 363 -9.02 -20.57 -17.73
N GLU A 364 -9.70 -20.68 -18.87
CA GLU A 364 -10.89 -19.85 -19.20
C GLU A 364 -12.01 -19.96 -18.15
N LYS A 365 -12.21 -21.14 -17.58
CA LYS A 365 -13.21 -21.41 -16.53
C LYS A 365 -12.73 -21.04 -15.12
N MET A 366 -11.48 -20.61 -14.99
CA MET A 366 -10.80 -20.33 -13.72
C MET A 366 -10.65 -18.83 -13.43
N GLY A 367 -11.58 -17.99 -13.93
CA GLY A 367 -11.62 -16.55 -13.61
C GLY A 367 -11.73 -16.23 -12.11
N VAL A 368 -12.07 -17.22 -11.28
CA VAL A 368 -12.04 -17.12 -9.82
C VAL A 368 -10.62 -16.88 -9.27
N LEU A 369 -9.56 -17.35 -9.93
CA LEU A 369 -8.18 -17.17 -9.48
C LEU A 369 -7.81 -15.68 -9.37
N LYS A 370 -8.28 -14.87 -10.33
CA LYS A 370 -8.06 -13.41 -10.36
C LYS A 370 -8.77 -12.63 -9.25
N LYS A 371 -9.60 -13.29 -8.43
CA LYS A 371 -10.24 -12.68 -7.25
C LYS A 371 -9.33 -12.71 -6.03
N SER A 372 -8.27 -13.51 -6.04
CA SER A 372 -7.29 -13.53 -4.96
C SER A 372 -6.18 -12.52 -5.18
N ASP A 373 -5.65 -11.98 -4.08
CA ASP A 373 -4.52 -11.06 -4.10
C ASP A 373 -3.22 -11.76 -4.48
N ILE A 374 -3.09 -13.02 -4.08
CA ILE A 374 -1.95 -13.90 -4.37
C ILE A 374 -2.46 -15.30 -4.73
N VAL A 375 -1.97 -15.84 -5.85
CA VAL A 375 -2.23 -17.21 -6.30
C VAL A 375 -0.91 -17.97 -6.41
N PHE A 376 -0.81 -19.09 -5.71
CA PHE A 376 0.35 -19.98 -5.63
C PHE A 376 0.03 -21.36 -6.23
N ALA A 377 1.00 -21.98 -6.90
CA ALA A 377 0.92 -23.38 -7.35
C ALA A 377 2.30 -24.06 -7.37
N ASN A 378 2.36 -25.38 -7.54
CA ASN A 378 3.61 -26.10 -7.88
C ASN A 378 3.73 -26.23 -9.41
N LEU A 379 4.85 -25.78 -9.97
CA LEU A 379 5.17 -25.95 -11.39
C LEU A 379 6.01 -27.23 -11.55
N GLU A 380 5.37 -28.31 -11.99
CA GLU A 380 5.98 -29.64 -11.98
C GLU A 380 6.66 -29.97 -13.31
N GLY A 381 7.84 -29.39 -13.50
CA GLY A 381 8.67 -29.56 -14.70
C GLY A 381 9.19 -28.24 -15.27
N PRO A 382 10.27 -28.25 -16.07
CA PRO A 382 10.79 -27.06 -16.71
C PRO A 382 9.84 -26.54 -17.79
N ALA A 383 9.73 -25.21 -17.90
CA ALA A 383 9.05 -24.51 -18.98
C ALA A 383 10.10 -23.86 -19.89
N SER A 384 10.71 -24.68 -20.74
CA SER A 384 11.88 -24.32 -21.52
C SER A 384 11.92 -25.11 -22.84
N ASP A 385 12.61 -24.55 -23.82
CA ASP A 385 13.00 -25.19 -25.09
C ASP A 385 14.53 -25.38 -25.17
N LYS A 386 15.20 -25.44 -24.01
CA LYS A 386 16.65 -25.53 -23.84
C LYS A 386 17.04 -26.80 -23.10
N GLY A 387 18.34 -27.11 -23.08
CA GLY A 387 18.88 -28.25 -22.37
C GLY A 387 18.70 -29.58 -23.11
N SER A 388 18.79 -30.67 -22.38
CA SER A 388 18.68 -32.02 -22.93
C SER A 388 18.10 -32.97 -21.89
N ASP A 389 17.18 -33.82 -22.35
CA ASP A 389 16.54 -34.84 -21.52
C ASP A 389 17.60 -35.68 -20.79
N ARG A 390 17.46 -35.77 -19.47
CA ARG A 390 18.33 -36.55 -18.60
C ARG A 390 17.99 -38.04 -18.54
N GLY A 391 16.94 -38.47 -19.26
CA GLY A 391 16.54 -39.86 -19.38
C GLY A 391 15.82 -40.40 -18.15
N ASN A 392 15.04 -39.54 -17.47
CA ASN A 392 14.13 -40.00 -16.41
C ASN A 392 13.03 -40.89 -17.01
N LEU A 393 12.42 -41.76 -16.20
CA LEU A 393 11.33 -42.64 -16.67
C LEU A 393 10.17 -41.82 -17.26
N TYR A 394 9.92 -40.66 -16.67
CA TYR A 394 9.03 -39.62 -17.16
C TYR A 394 9.77 -38.29 -17.09
N SER A 395 10.07 -37.71 -18.25
CA SER A 395 10.66 -36.38 -18.36
C SER A 395 9.61 -35.40 -18.90
N PHE A 396 9.52 -34.22 -18.30
CA PHE A 396 8.59 -33.17 -18.73
C PHE A 396 9.35 -31.99 -19.35
N GLU A 397 8.89 -31.51 -20.51
CA GLU A 397 9.38 -30.30 -21.19
C GLU A 397 8.17 -29.44 -21.61
N MET A 398 7.75 -28.55 -20.72
CA MET A 398 6.63 -27.67 -21.03
C MET A 398 7.04 -26.62 -22.05
N ASP A 399 6.17 -26.39 -23.04
CA ASP A 399 6.36 -25.34 -24.03
C ASP A 399 6.49 -23.97 -23.34
N PRO A 400 7.46 -23.10 -23.69
CA PRO A 400 7.61 -21.80 -23.04
C PRO A 400 6.36 -20.90 -23.03
N SER A 401 5.42 -21.11 -23.95
CA SER A 401 4.12 -20.39 -23.99
C SER A 401 3.21 -20.70 -22.79
N VAL A 402 3.52 -21.71 -21.98
CA VAL A 402 2.80 -21.95 -20.70
C VAL A 402 2.97 -20.80 -19.72
N VAL A 403 4.14 -20.14 -19.68
CA VAL A 403 4.45 -19.09 -18.72
C VAL A 403 3.51 -17.89 -18.85
N PRO A 404 3.31 -17.29 -20.05
CA PRO A 404 2.34 -16.21 -20.21
C PRO A 404 0.89 -16.67 -19.97
N ALA A 405 0.55 -17.94 -20.23
CA ALA A 405 -0.78 -18.47 -19.88
C ALA A 405 -1.00 -18.52 -18.36
N LEU A 406 -0.01 -18.98 -17.58
CA LEU A 406 -0.03 -18.97 -16.12
C LEU A 406 -0.19 -17.55 -15.55
N LYS A 407 0.59 -16.59 -16.07
CA LYS A 407 0.46 -15.17 -15.70
C LYS A 407 -0.92 -14.63 -16.03
N GLY A 408 -1.41 -14.93 -17.24
CA GLY A 408 -2.73 -14.54 -17.73
C GLY A 408 -3.88 -15.11 -16.89
N ALA A 409 -3.69 -16.27 -16.25
CA ALA A 409 -4.65 -16.87 -15.31
C ALA A 409 -4.68 -16.17 -13.94
N GLY A 410 -3.67 -15.35 -13.62
CA GLY A 410 -3.53 -14.65 -12.34
C GLY A 410 -2.57 -15.32 -11.36
N ILE A 411 -1.80 -16.33 -11.79
CA ILE A 411 -0.78 -16.97 -10.96
C ILE A 411 0.31 -15.93 -10.65
N SER A 412 0.58 -15.77 -9.37
CA SER A 412 1.48 -14.74 -8.84
C SER A 412 2.84 -15.32 -8.46
N ILE A 413 2.84 -16.57 -7.98
CA ILE A 413 4.03 -17.27 -7.52
C ILE A 413 3.96 -18.77 -7.79
N LEU A 414 5.09 -19.40 -8.07
CA LEU A 414 5.21 -20.84 -8.26
C LEU A 414 6.30 -21.45 -7.36
N SER A 415 6.04 -22.61 -6.78
CA SER A 415 7.13 -23.47 -6.30
C SER A 415 7.76 -24.17 -7.50
N VAL A 416 9.09 -24.19 -7.52
CA VAL A 416 9.91 -24.97 -8.46
C VAL A 416 10.64 -26.11 -7.75
N ALA A 417 10.46 -26.28 -6.43
CA ALA A 417 11.11 -27.32 -5.64
C ALA A 417 10.38 -28.66 -5.78
N ASN A 418 10.64 -29.38 -6.86
CA ASN A 418 10.09 -30.72 -7.09
C ASN A 418 11.09 -31.62 -7.83
N ASN A 419 10.71 -32.87 -8.05
CA ASN A 419 11.52 -33.90 -8.70
C ASN A 419 11.67 -33.69 -10.23
N HIS A 420 10.76 -32.98 -10.87
CA HIS A 420 10.68 -32.86 -12.33
C HIS A 420 11.29 -31.58 -12.91
N ILE A 421 11.49 -30.53 -12.12
CA ILE A 421 12.03 -29.24 -12.60
C ILE A 421 13.41 -29.37 -13.31
N GLY A 422 14.14 -30.43 -12.99
CA GLY A 422 15.47 -30.73 -13.50
C GLY A 422 15.53 -31.70 -14.68
N ASP A 423 14.40 -32.14 -15.23
CA ASP A 423 14.33 -33.22 -16.22
C ASP A 423 15.19 -32.96 -17.47
N PHE A 424 15.37 -31.69 -17.84
CA PHE A 424 16.19 -31.25 -18.98
C PHE A 424 17.52 -30.56 -18.56
N GLY A 425 17.93 -30.77 -17.31
CA GLY A 425 19.19 -30.29 -16.76
C GLY A 425 19.18 -28.83 -16.28
N HIS A 426 20.35 -28.34 -15.87
CA HIS A 426 20.50 -26.98 -15.32
C HIS A 426 20.14 -25.89 -16.33
N GLU A 427 20.41 -26.10 -17.62
CA GLU A 427 20.12 -25.10 -18.66
C GLU A 427 18.62 -24.81 -18.77
N ALA A 428 17.80 -25.87 -18.86
CA ALA A 428 16.35 -25.74 -18.90
C ALA A 428 15.79 -25.14 -17.61
N PHE A 429 16.37 -25.48 -16.46
CA PHE A 429 15.94 -24.92 -15.19
C PHE A 429 16.26 -23.41 -15.09
N ILE A 430 17.47 -22.99 -15.45
CA ILE A 430 17.86 -21.56 -15.49
C ILE A 430 16.95 -20.78 -16.44
N ASP A 431 16.69 -21.32 -17.63
CA ASP A 431 15.80 -20.71 -18.62
C ASP A 431 14.36 -20.59 -18.08
N THR A 432 13.88 -21.61 -17.36
CA THR A 432 12.56 -21.57 -16.68
C THR A 432 12.51 -20.42 -15.66
N LEU A 433 13.51 -20.31 -14.77
CA LEU A 433 13.58 -19.23 -13.77
C LEU A 433 13.58 -17.84 -14.44
N ALA A 434 14.36 -17.67 -15.52
CA ALA A 434 14.41 -16.44 -16.28
C ALA A 434 13.05 -16.07 -16.87
N ARG A 435 12.34 -17.02 -17.50
CA ARG A 435 11.01 -16.78 -18.09
C ARG A 435 9.96 -16.42 -17.06
N LEU A 436 9.96 -17.08 -15.90
CA LEU A 436 9.07 -16.73 -14.80
C LEU A 436 9.28 -15.27 -14.37
N LYS A 437 10.54 -14.87 -14.19
CA LYS A 437 10.92 -13.50 -13.83
C LYS A 437 10.51 -12.48 -14.90
N GLU A 438 10.76 -12.77 -16.17
CA GLU A 438 10.37 -11.93 -17.31
C GLU A 438 8.85 -11.72 -17.42
N ASN A 439 8.06 -12.69 -16.96
CA ASN A 439 6.59 -12.64 -16.95
C ASN A 439 6.01 -12.18 -15.60
N GLU A 440 6.86 -11.66 -14.70
CA GLU A 440 6.46 -11.19 -13.38
C GLU A 440 5.71 -12.26 -12.55
N ILE A 441 6.11 -13.52 -12.69
CA ILE A 441 5.72 -14.61 -11.80
C ILE A 441 6.90 -14.84 -10.84
N GLN A 442 6.67 -14.65 -9.55
CA GLN A 442 7.70 -14.98 -8.56
C GLN A 442 7.88 -16.49 -8.46
N TYR A 443 9.02 -16.95 -7.99
CA TYR A 443 9.25 -18.37 -7.73
C TYR A 443 9.92 -18.60 -6.39
N THR A 444 9.80 -19.82 -5.87
CA THR A 444 10.45 -20.22 -4.61
C THR A 444 10.94 -21.67 -4.63
N GLY A 445 11.90 -21.96 -3.75
CA GLY A 445 12.46 -23.29 -3.51
C GLY A 445 13.56 -23.73 -4.48
N GLY A 446 13.99 -22.82 -5.36
CA GLY A 446 15.18 -22.95 -6.18
C GLY A 446 15.65 -21.60 -6.69
N GLY A 447 16.88 -21.54 -7.21
CA GLY A 447 17.49 -20.31 -7.67
C GLY A 447 18.75 -20.57 -8.50
N ILE A 448 19.32 -19.52 -9.10
CA ILE A 448 20.56 -19.60 -9.89
C ILE A 448 21.78 -19.95 -9.03
N ASN A 449 21.66 -19.79 -7.71
CA ASN A 449 22.59 -20.20 -6.68
C ASN A 449 21.83 -20.41 -5.35
N ARG A 450 22.56 -20.86 -4.33
CA ARG A 450 22.05 -21.09 -2.98
C ARG A 450 21.45 -19.83 -2.33
N ALA A 451 22.11 -18.68 -2.44
CA ALA A 451 21.63 -17.46 -1.80
C ALA A 451 20.25 -17.03 -2.34
N GLU A 452 20.04 -17.16 -3.65
CA GLU A 452 18.73 -16.92 -4.25
C GLU A 452 17.71 -17.98 -3.82
N ALA A 453 18.08 -19.26 -3.83
CA ALA A 453 17.18 -20.35 -3.44
C ALA A 453 16.70 -20.20 -1.98
N GLU A 454 17.57 -19.76 -1.07
CA GLU A 454 17.28 -19.53 0.36
C GLU A 454 16.51 -18.23 0.64
N THR A 455 16.49 -17.29 -0.30
CA THR A 455 15.78 -16.02 -0.12
C THR A 455 14.29 -16.24 -0.34
N PRO A 456 13.41 -15.95 0.64
CA PRO A 456 11.98 -16.09 0.43
C PRO A 456 11.51 -15.09 -0.64
N ALA A 457 10.63 -15.56 -1.52
CA ALA A 457 9.90 -14.66 -2.41
C ALA A 457 8.88 -13.87 -1.57
N VAL A 458 8.94 -12.53 -1.62
CA VAL A 458 8.11 -11.66 -0.79
C VAL A 458 7.12 -10.89 -1.65
N ILE A 459 5.83 -10.99 -1.30
CA ILE A 459 4.75 -10.20 -1.89
C ILE A 459 4.14 -9.34 -0.78
N GLU A 460 4.18 -8.02 -0.97
CA GLU A 460 3.54 -7.07 -0.07
C GLU A 460 2.13 -6.72 -0.56
N LYS A 461 1.12 -6.97 0.27
CA LYS A 461 -0.29 -6.65 -0.02
C LYS A 461 -0.93 -6.03 1.20
N TYR A 462 -1.61 -4.90 1.00
CA TYR A 462 -2.25 -4.14 2.06
C TYR A 462 -1.29 -3.87 3.24
N GLY A 463 0.00 -3.64 2.98
CA GLY A 463 1.01 -3.43 4.03
C GLY A 463 1.35 -4.66 4.88
N MET A 464 0.98 -5.87 4.44
CA MET A 464 1.47 -7.14 4.99
C MET A 464 2.51 -7.74 4.03
N LYS A 465 3.69 -8.11 4.53
CA LYS A 465 4.72 -8.85 3.81
C LYS A 465 4.48 -10.34 3.97
N ILE A 466 4.11 -11.00 2.88
CA ILE A 466 3.90 -12.45 2.83
C ILE A 466 5.10 -13.09 2.12
N GLY A 467 5.84 -13.93 2.84
CA GLY A 467 6.99 -14.67 2.32
C GLY A 467 6.62 -16.08 1.87
N PHE A 468 7.33 -16.58 0.85
CA PHE A 468 7.16 -17.93 0.33
C PHE A 468 8.52 -18.62 0.20
N LEU A 469 8.65 -19.79 0.81
CA LEU A 469 9.84 -20.63 0.75
C LEU A 469 9.46 -22.07 0.35
N GLY A 470 10.14 -22.65 -0.63
CA GLY A 470 9.85 -24.01 -1.11
C GLY A 470 10.96 -25.01 -0.78
N PHE A 471 10.59 -26.26 -0.52
CA PHE A 471 11.55 -27.37 -0.36
C PHE A 471 11.04 -28.63 -1.04
N THR A 472 11.97 -29.49 -1.44
CA THR A 472 11.65 -30.81 -1.97
C THR A 472 12.24 -31.94 -1.10
N ASP A 473 11.43 -32.97 -0.89
CA ASP A 473 11.85 -34.26 -0.32
C ASP A 473 12.04 -35.34 -1.40
N LYS A 474 11.66 -35.03 -2.64
CA LYS A 474 11.69 -35.96 -3.78
C LYS A 474 12.61 -35.49 -4.90
N GLY A 475 13.19 -34.29 -4.77
CA GLY A 475 14.11 -33.70 -5.72
C GLY A 475 15.40 -34.50 -5.91
N PRO A 476 16.02 -34.42 -7.09
CA PRO A 476 17.25 -35.15 -7.36
C PRO A 476 18.44 -34.55 -6.61
N GLU A 477 19.24 -35.42 -5.97
CA GLU A 477 20.45 -35.04 -5.22
C GLU A 477 21.45 -34.20 -6.03
N TRP A 478 21.55 -34.44 -7.33
CA TRP A 478 22.48 -33.72 -8.21
C TRP A 478 22.08 -32.25 -8.44
N LEU A 479 20.81 -31.89 -8.21
CA LEU A 479 20.26 -30.55 -8.44
C LEU A 479 20.14 -29.74 -7.15
N ARG A 480 20.80 -30.12 -6.06
CA ARG A 480 20.83 -29.29 -4.84
C ARG A 480 21.53 -27.96 -5.08
N ALA A 481 20.97 -26.87 -4.57
CA ALA A 481 21.56 -25.54 -4.70
C ALA A 481 22.93 -25.42 -4.00
N LYS A 482 23.89 -24.79 -4.68
CA LYS A 482 25.24 -24.50 -4.15
C LYS A 482 25.56 -23.03 -4.33
N ASP A 483 26.64 -22.57 -3.70
CA ASP A 483 27.01 -21.15 -3.67
C ASP A 483 27.17 -20.54 -5.08
N ASP A 484 27.61 -21.33 -6.06
CA ASP A 484 27.87 -20.92 -7.45
C ASP A 484 27.08 -21.73 -8.50
N GLN A 485 26.09 -22.53 -8.08
CA GLN A 485 25.36 -23.42 -8.97
C GLN A 485 23.85 -23.39 -8.72
N THR A 486 23.10 -23.34 -9.82
CA THR A 486 21.62 -23.40 -9.82
C THR A 486 21.13 -24.70 -9.22
N GLY A 487 20.12 -24.63 -8.36
CA GLY A 487 19.52 -25.81 -7.77
C GLY A 487 18.35 -25.54 -6.85
N LEU A 488 17.90 -26.60 -6.19
CA LEU A 488 16.74 -26.64 -5.31
C LEU A 488 17.13 -26.68 -3.84
N LEU A 489 16.27 -26.17 -2.99
CA LEU A 489 16.31 -26.43 -1.56
C LEU A 489 15.76 -27.82 -1.26
N SER A 490 16.52 -28.62 -0.52
CA SER A 490 16.11 -29.95 -0.07
C SER A 490 15.79 -29.93 1.41
N VAL A 491 14.79 -30.71 1.84
CA VAL A 491 14.51 -30.93 3.27
C VAL A 491 15.65 -31.66 4.00
N ASN A 492 16.57 -32.29 3.26
CA ASN A 492 17.75 -32.94 3.82
C ASN A 492 18.98 -32.01 3.87
N ASP A 493 18.83 -30.70 3.62
CA ASP A 493 19.89 -29.73 3.85
C ASP A 493 20.15 -29.62 5.37
N PRO A 494 21.40 -29.70 5.85
CA PRO A 494 21.72 -29.55 7.27
C PRO A 494 21.31 -28.21 7.89
N ARG A 495 21.00 -27.20 7.07
CA ARG A 495 20.53 -25.87 7.50
C ARG A 495 19.02 -25.67 7.28
N PHE A 496 18.26 -26.75 7.08
CA PHE A 496 16.82 -26.69 6.82
C PHE A 496 16.07 -25.76 7.79
N ASP A 497 16.30 -25.94 9.09
CA ASP A 497 15.77 -25.14 10.19
C ASP A 497 16.27 -23.68 10.12
N GLU A 498 17.58 -23.49 9.97
CA GLU A 498 18.20 -22.17 9.89
C GLU A 498 17.63 -21.32 8.74
N ILE A 499 17.39 -21.93 7.57
CA ILE A 499 16.85 -21.25 6.39
C ILE A 499 15.42 -20.75 6.70
N ILE A 500 14.57 -21.58 7.31
CA ILE A 500 13.19 -21.19 7.66
C ILE A 500 13.20 -20.08 8.71
N VAL A 501 14.02 -20.20 9.76
CA VAL A 501 14.18 -19.19 10.82
C VAL A 501 14.68 -17.86 10.26
N ASN A 502 15.58 -17.88 9.28
CA ASN A 502 16.09 -16.66 8.65
C ASN A 502 15.08 -16.05 7.68
N ALA A 503 14.30 -16.86 6.97
CA ALA A 503 13.22 -16.38 6.11
C ALA A 503 12.07 -15.75 6.91
N SER A 504 11.69 -16.35 8.04
CA SER A 504 10.56 -15.88 8.86
C SER A 504 10.81 -14.49 9.47
N LYS A 505 12.07 -14.14 9.76
CA LYS A 505 12.46 -12.79 10.25
C LYS A 505 12.29 -11.67 9.21
N GLN A 506 12.12 -11.99 7.93
CA GLN A 506 12.06 -11.01 6.84
C GLN A 506 10.63 -10.58 6.49
N VAL A 507 9.62 -11.28 7.01
CA VAL A 507 8.22 -11.17 6.60
C VAL A 507 7.29 -11.19 7.81
N ASP A 508 6.04 -10.76 7.62
CA ASP A 508 5.02 -10.82 8.68
C ASP A 508 4.48 -12.24 8.82
N TYR A 509 4.31 -12.94 7.70
CA TYR A 509 3.92 -14.35 7.66
C TYR A 509 4.70 -15.09 6.59
N LEU A 510 5.34 -16.20 6.98
CA LEU A 510 6.03 -17.10 6.08
C LEU A 510 5.13 -18.28 5.70
N ILE A 511 5.04 -18.58 4.42
CA ILE A 511 4.39 -19.76 3.87
C ILE A 511 5.50 -20.69 3.38
N VAL A 512 5.48 -21.94 3.82
CA VAL A 512 6.45 -22.95 3.38
C VAL A 512 5.72 -23.99 2.53
N SER A 513 6.23 -24.26 1.33
CA SER A 513 5.70 -25.32 0.47
C SER A 513 6.63 -26.52 0.41
N PHE A 514 6.07 -27.72 0.47
CA PHE A 514 6.79 -28.97 0.33
C PHE A 514 6.30 -29.79 -0.85
N HIS A 515 7.24 -30.36 -1.59
CA HIS A 515 6.97 -31.45 -2.53
C HIS A 515 7.46 -32.76 -1.91
N PHE A 516 6.55 -33.49 -1.26
CA PHE A 516 6.86 -34.60 -0.33
C PHE A 516 5.74 -35.65 -0.22
N GLY A 517 5.93 -36.71 0.57
CA GLY A 517 4.91 -37.76 0.74
C GLY A 517 5.00 -38.87 -0.30
N GLU A 518 4.02 -39.77 -0.32
CA GLU A 518 4.02 -40.92 -1.24
C GLU A 518 2.92 -40.76 -2.30
N GLU A 519 3.23 -41.12 -3.55
CA GLU A 519 2.28 -40.98 -4.65
C GLU A 519 0.99 -41.78 -4.37
N TYR A 520 -0.14 -41.11 -4.58
CA TYR A 520 -1.51 -41.65 -4.52
C TYR A 520 -2.00 -42.11 -3.14
N GLU A 521 -1.21 -41.92 -2.08
CA GLU A 521 -1.67 -42.11 -0.71
C GLU A 521 -2.55 -40.92 -0.30
N LYS A 522 -3.71 -41.22 0.30
CA LYS A 522 -4.74 -40.21 0.63
C LYS A 522 -4.58 -39.60 2.03
N LYS A 523 -3.52 -40.00 2.74
CA LYS A 523 -3.25 -39.56 4.09
C LYS A 523 -1.75 -39.37 4.25
N HIS A 524 -1.38 -38.26 4.86
CA HIS A 524 0.00 -37.94 5.12
C HIS A 524 0.70 -39.00 5.97
N ASN A 525 2.00 -39.16 5.74
CA ASN A 525 2.86 -40.04 6.52
C ASN A 525 3.61 -39.29 7.64
N ASN A 526 4.27 -40.03 8.54
CA ASN A 526 5.01 -39.45 9.67
C ASN A 526 6.15 -38.52 9.27
N ARG A 527 6.74 -38.70 8.08
CA ARG A 527 7.82 -37.83 7.58
C ARG A 527 7.26 -36.47 7.15
N GLN A 528 6.12 -36.46 6.46
CA GLN A 528 5.40 -35.23 6.14
C GLN A 528 4.96 -34.50 7.40
N GLU A 529 4.37 -35.22 8.37
CA GLU A 529 3.95 -34.65 9.66
C GLU A 529 5.11 -33.95 10.36
N LYS A 530 6.22 -34.67 10.54
CA LYS A 530 7.42 -34.16 11.20
C LYS A 530 7.96 -32.89 10.51
N LEU A 531 8.15 -32.91 9.19
CA LEU A 531 8.69 -31.77 8.44
C LEU A 531 7.77 -30.55 8.50
N ALA A 532 6.45 -30.76 8.42
CA ALA A 532 5.47 -29.68 8.53
C ALA A 532 5.44 -29.06 9.92
N HIS A 533 5.52 -29.89 10.97
CA HIS A 533 5.57 -29.41 12.37
C HIS A 533 6.85 -28.64 12.64
N GLU A 534 8.01 -29.17 12.26
CA GLU A 534 9.31 -28.49 12.40
C GLU A 534 9.30 -27.13 11.70
N ALA A 535 8.78 -27.03 10.47
CA ALA A 535 8.69 -25.76 9.76
C ALA A 535 7.78 -24.72 10.44
N ILE A 536 6.65 -25.14 11.04
CA ILE A 536 5.79 -24.24 11.82
C ILE A 536 6.52 -23.79 13.10
N ASP A 537 7.21 -24.71 13.78
CA ASP A 537 8.00 -24.41 14.98
C ASP A 537 9.13 -23.40 14.68
N ASP A 538 9.69 -23.45 13.47
CA ASP A 538 10.73 -22.52 12.98
C ASP A 538 10.19 -21.18 12.42
N GLY A 539 8.87 -20.98 12.46
CA GLY A 539 8.22 -19.70 12.18
C GLY A 539 7.41 -19.62 10.89
N ALA A 540 7.17 -20.74 10.21
CA ALA A 540 6.15 -20.79 9.15
C ALA A 540 4.74 -20.67 9.75
N LYS A 541 3.83 -20.03 9.00
CA LYS A 541 2.41 -19.87 9.39
C LYS A 541 1.50 -20.83 8.65
N ILE A 542 1.82 -21.14 7.40
CA ILE A 542 1.04 -22.02 6.54
C ILE A 542 2.00 -22.99 5.84
N ILE A 543 1.67 -24.28 5.86
CA ILE A 543 2.35 -25.32 5.11
C ILE A 543 1.48 -25.78 3.95
N ILE A 544 2.06 -25.84 2.75
CA ILE A 544 1.38 -26.28 1.52
C ILE A 544 2.15 -27.45 0.90
N GLY A 545 1.55 -28.63 0.94
CA GLY A 545 2.10 -29.84 0.35
C GLY A 545 1.57 -30.14 -1.07
N THR A 546 2.42 -30.78 -1.86
CA THR A 546 2.19 -31.31 -3.22
C THR A 546 3.04 -32.58 -3.40
N HIS A 547 2.95 -33.26 -4.56
CA HIS A 547 3.59 -34.55 -4.94
C HIS A 547 2.67 -35.79 -4.90
N PRO A 548 1.83 -36.04 -3.88
CA PRO A 548 1.01 -37.25 -3.87
C PRO A 548 0.02 -37.37 -5.03
N HIS A 549 -0.20 -36.31 -5.81
CA HIS A 549 -1.16 -36.19 -6.92
C HIS A 549 -2.63 -36.41 -6.55
N VAL A 550 -2.90 -36.70 -5.28
CA VAL A 550 -4.23 -36.78 -4.66
C VAL A 550 -4.27 -35.84 -3.46
N MET A 551 -5.48 -35.41 -3.09
CA MET A 551 -5.66 -34.59 -1.89
C MET A 551 -5.41 -35.41 -0.63
N GLU A 552 -4.66 -34.85 0.31
CA GLU A 552 -4.52 -35.37 1.67
C GLU A 552 -5.27 -34.47 2.67
N ASP A 553 -5.21 -34.84 3.94
CA ASP A 553 -5.83 -34.12 5.04
C ASP A 553 -5.12 -32.81 5.40
N THR A 554 -5.76 -32.05 6.29
CA THR A 554 -5.32 -30.74 6.74
C THR A 554 -5.30 -30.71 8.26
N GLU A 555 -4.34 -30.01 8.85
CA GLU A 555 -4.16 -29.93 10.30
C GLU A 555 -4.06 -28.46 10.74
N VAL A 556 -4.60 -28.15 11.91
CA VAL A 556 -4.24 -26.96 12.67
C VAL A 556 -3.29 -27.40 13.76
N TYR A 557 -1.99 -27.15 13.57
CA TYR A 557 -0.94 -27.57 14.48
C TYR A 557 -0.56 -26.43 15.44
N SER A 558 -0.34 -26.77 16.70
CA SER A 558 0.20 -25.87 17.73
C SER A 558 1.32 -26.59 18.47
N SER A 559 2.49 -25.96 18.56
CA SER A 559 3.58 -26.48 19.38
C SER A 559 3.16 -26.58 20.85
N LYS A 560 3.62 -27.63 21.54
CA LYS A 560 3.30 -27.84 22.97
C LYS A 560 3.93 -26.81 23.89
N ASP A 561 5.06 -26.22 23.48
CA ASP A 561 5.84 -25.25 24.25
C ASP A 561 5.57 -23.79 23.81
N CYS A 562 4.68 -23.59 22.84
CA CYS A 562 4.42 -22.25 22.30
C CYS A 562 3.50 -21.42 23.22
N THR A 563 3.93 -20.20 23.52
CA THR A 563 3.22 -19.22 24.35
C THR A 563 2.76 -17.98 23.57
N GLN A 564 2.84 -18.01 22.23
CA GLN A 564 2.51 -16.88 21.35
C GLN A 564 1.61 -17.32 20.18
N SER A 565 0.77 -16.43 19.66
CA SER A 565 -0.08 -16.70 18.49
C SER A 565 0.69 -17.04 17.20
N SER A 566 2.00 -16.80 17.21
CA SER A 566 2.94 -17.01 16.10
C SER A 566 3.28 -18.48 15.84
N CYS A 567 3.24 -19.37 16.84
CA CYS A 567 3.57 -20.80 16.68
C CYS A 567 2.33 -21.72 16.66
N VAL A 568 1.28 -21.24 16.00
CA VAL A 568 0.14 -22.04 15.57
C VAL A 568 -0.04 -21.88 14.06
N GLY A 569 -0.10 -22.98 13.34
CA GLY A 569 -0.06 -23.03 11.88
C GLY A 569 -1.22 -23.79 11.25
N TYR A 570 -1.41 -23.56 9.96
CA TYR A 570 -2.33 -24.36 9.14
C TYR A 570 -1.52 -25.19 8.15
N ILE A 571 -1.78 -26.49 8.12
CA ILE A 571 -1.06 -27.45 7.27
C ILE A 571 -2.06 -28.06 6.29
N ALA A 572 -1.74 -28.04 5.00
CA ALA A 572 -2.37 -28.88 4.00
C ALA A 572 -1.31 -29.82 3.43
N TYR A 573 -1.43 -31.13 3.70
CA TYR A 573 -0.38 -32.09 3.36
C TYR A 573 -0.30 -32.43 1.87
N SER A 574 -1.40 -32.34 1.14
CA SER A 574 -1.36 -32.40 -0.32
C SER A 574 -2.58 -31.74 -0.92
N LEU A 575 -2.35 -30.87 -1.89
CA LEU A 575 -3.40 -30.28 -2.70
C LEU A 575 -3.82 -31.17 -3.89
N GLY A 576 -3.06 -32.22 -4.21
CA GLY A 576 -3.28 -33.06 -5.40
C GLY A 576 -3.05 -32.31 -6.72
N ASN A 577 -3.63 -32.79 -7.81
CA ASN A 577 -3.44 -32.18 -9.13
C ASN A 577 -4.36 -30.97 -9.36
N PHE A 578 -3.78 -29.85 -9.80
CA PHE A 578 -4.57 -28.77 -10.40
C PHE A 578 -4.71 -28.94 -11.91
N ILE A 579 -3.64 -29.32 -12.63
CA ILE A 579 -3.65 -29.72 -14.04
C ILE A 579 -2.64 -30.86 -14.24
N PHE A 580 -3.11 -32.03 -14.70
CA PHE A 580 -2.26 -33.20 -14.97
C PHE A 580 -2.98 -34.19 -15.92
N ASP A 581 -2.24 -35.08 -16.59
CA ASP A 581 -2.75 -36.12 -17.48
C ASP A 581 -3.09 -37.49 -16.82
N GLN A 582 -3.10 -37.56 -15.48
CA GLN A 582 -3.31 -38.78 -14.70
C GLN A 582 -4.80 -39.18 -14.55
N ILE A 583 -5.43 -39.63 -15.64
CA ILE A 583 -6.88 -40.00 -15.65
C ILE A 583 -7.23 -41.37 -15.07
N PHE A 584 -6.26 -42.14 -14.59
CA PHE A 584 -6.48 -43.52 -14.16
C PHE A 584 -7.31 -43.64 -12.87
N SER A 585 -7.54 -42.55 -12.13
CA SER A 585 -8.40 -42.52 -10.96
C SER A 585 -9.22 -41.23 -10.85
N ALA A 586 -10.35 -41.30 -10.14
CA ALA A 586 -11.15 -40.12 -9.86
C ALA A 586 -10.52 -39.19 -8.81
N ASP A 587 -9.51 -39.65 -8.08
CA ASP A 587 -8.81 -38.88 -7.05
C ASP A 587 -7.70 -38.02 -7.66
N THR A 588 -6.97 -38.56 -8.64
CA THR A 588 -5.94 -37.82 -9.41
C THR A 588 -6.53 -36.79 -10.38
N MET A 589 -7.84 -36.87 -10.64
CA MET A 589 -8.62 -35.91 -11.44
C MET A 589 -9.27 -34.80 -10.59
N LYS A 590 -8.92 -34.72 -9.30
CA LYS A 590 -9.41 -33.71 -8.37
C LYS A 590 -8.25 -33.10 -7.60
N GLY A 591 -8.33 -31.79 -7.39
CA GLY A 591 -7.40 -31.05 -6.55
C GLY A 591 -8.12 -30.20 -5.52
N MET A 592 -7.45 -29.95 -4.41
CA MET A 592 -7.89 -28.97 -3.43
C MET A 592 -7.53 -27.58 -3.95
N PHE A 593 -8.56 -26.75 -4.17
CA PHE A 593 -8.38 -25.33 -4.37
C PHE A 593 -8.59 -24.62 -3.03
N LEU A 594 -7.47 -24.42 -2.33
CA LEU A 594 -7.45 -23.91 -0.98
C LEU A 594 -7.44 -22.38 -0.98
N ASN A 595 -8.51 -21.77 -0.48
CA ASN A 595 -8.57 -20.33 -0.27
C ASN A 595 -8.37 -19.98 1.21
N ILE A 596 -7.50 -19.02 1.48
CA ILE A 596 -7.24 -18.52 2.83
C ILE A 596 -7.38 -17.00 2.83
N LYS A 597 -8.23 -16.46 3.72
CA LYS A 597 -8.14 -15.06 4.14
C LYS A 597 -7.22 -15.02 5.35
N LEU A 598 -6.03 -14.45 5.19
CA LEU A 598 -5.05 -14.28 6.26
C LEU A 598 -5.15 -12.86 6.80
N TYR A 599 -5.56 -12.71 8.05
CA TYR A 599 -5.74 -11.42 8.71
C TYR A 599 -4.42 -10.91 9.32
N ARG A 600 -4.33 -9.60 9.56
CA ARG A 600 -3.15 -8.95 10.18
C ARG A 600 -2.79 -9.45 11.58
N ASP A 601 -3.73 -10.06 12.30
CA ASP A 601 -3.49 -10.65 13.62
C ASP A 601 -3.03 -12.12 13.52
N GLY A 602 -2.91 -12.63 12.29
CA GLY A 602 -2.49 -13.98 11.98
C GLY A 602 -3.62 -14.99 12.00
N SER A 603 -4.85 -14.59 12.39
CA SER A 603 -6.03 -15.43 12.27
C SER A 603 -6.37 -15.68 10.79
N MET A 604 -7.13 -16.74 10.52
CA MET A 604 -7.48 -17.07 9.14
C MET A 604 -8.87 -17.67 8.98
N ALA A 605 -9.46 -17.40 7.82
CA ALA A 605 -10.65 -18.09 7.34
C ALA A 605 -10.26 -18.94 6.13
N VAL A 606 -10.49 -20.25 6.22
CA VAL A 606 -10.04 -21.24 5.25
C VAL A 606 -11.23 -21.85 4.54
N THR A 607 -11.16 -21.96 3.21
CA THR A 607 -12.17 -22.65 2.40
C THR A 607 -11.47 -23.69 1.52
N LYS A 608 -11.80 -24.96 1.74
CA LYS A 608 -11.27 -26.11 0.99
C LYS A 608 -12.20 -26.44 -0.17
N ASN A 609 -12.03 -25.78 -1.31
CA ASN A 609 -12.81 -26.11 -2.50
C ASN A 609 -12.20 -27.32 -3.21
N THR A 610 -12.98 -27.98 -4.05
CA THR A 610 -12.50 -29.06 -4.92
C THR A 610 -12.59 -28.63 -6.37
N VAL A 611 -11.47 -28.60 -7.06
CA VAL A 611 -11.40 -28.48 -8.52
C VAL A 611 -11.50 -29.86 -9.14
N ARG A 612 -12.26 -30.00 -10.21
CA ARG A 612 -12.34 -31.22 -11.01
C ARG A 612 -11.83 -30.97 -12.41
N LEU A 613 -10.93 -31.82 -12.87
CA LEU A 613 -10.48 -31.89 -14.25
C LEU A 613 -11.53 -32.60 -15.12
N ASN A 614 -11.71 -32.14 -16.35
CA ASN A 614 -12.51 -32.84 -17.35
C ASN A 614 -11.62 -33.76 -18.22
N ASP A 615 -12.23 -34.44 -19.19
CA ASP A 615 -11.55 -35.41 -20.06
C ASP A 615 -10.49 -34.80 -21.00
N VAL A 616 -10.37 -33.46 -21.04
CA VAL A 616 -9.33 -32.73 -21.78
C VAL A 616 -8.29 -32.09 -20.84
N PHE A 617 -8.27 -32.51 -19.57
CA PHE A 617 -7.36 -32.04 -18.50
C PHE A 617 -7.51 -30.56 -18.13
N GLN A 618 -8.65 -29.95 -18.50
CA GLN A 618 -8.97 -28.57 -18.14
C GLN A 618 -9.69 -28.57 -16.78
N PRO A 619 -9.29 -27.71 -15.82
CA PRO A 619 -10.07 -27.39 -14.64
C PRO A 619 -11.46 -26.86 -15.05
N ASP A 620 -12.50 -27.64 -14.77
CA ASP A 620 -13.83 -27.39 -15.33
C ASP A 620 -14.82 -26.91 -14.27
N THR A 621 -14.83 -27.58 -13.12
CA THR A 621 -15.80 -27.33 -12.05
C THR A 621 -15.09 -27.09 -10.72
N VAL A 622 -15.46 -26.00 -10.04
CA VAL A 622 -15.08 -25.73 -8.65
C VAL A 622 -16.27 -26.02 -7.74
N VAL A 623 -16.17 -27.08 -6.94
CA VAL A 623 -17.14 -27.39 -5.89
C VAL A 623 -16.77 -26.60 -4.64
N PRO A 624 -17.61 -25.65 -4.18
CA PRO A 624 -17.26 -24.79 -3.07
C PRO A 624 -17.22 -25.56 -1.76
N GLY A 625 -16.17 -25.30 -0.97
CA GLY A 625 -16.06 -25.78 0.41
C GLY A 625 -16.84 -24.90 1.39
N LYS A 626 -16.90 -25.33 2.65
CA LYS A 626 -17.37 -24.48 3.75
C LYS A 626 -16.21 -23.60 4.23
N GLU A 627 -16.49 -22.32 4.50
CA GLU A 627 -15.54 -21.45 5.19
C GLU A 627 -15.42 -21.86 6.66
N GLU A 628 -14.21 -22.18 7.09
CA GLU A 628 -13.83 -22.56 8.45
C GLU A 628 -12.98 -21.44 9.05
N LYS A 629 -13.45 -20.83 10.14
CA LYS A 629 -12.65 -19.86 10.89
C LYS A 629 -11.68 -20.62 11.78
N ILE A 630 -10.39 -20.46 11.53
CA ILE A 630 -9.36 -20.99 12.39
C ILE A 630 -9.11 -19.95 13.47
N LYS A 631 -9.77 -20.14 14.61
CA LYS A 631 -9.47 -19.39 15.82
C LYS A 631 -8.35 -20.12 16.54
N PHE A 632 -7.17 -19.53 16.51
CA PHE A 632 -6.07 -19.99 17.33
C PHE A 632 -6.43 -19.78 18.81
N PRO A 633 -6.16 -20.76 19.69
CA PRO A 633 -6.50 -20.63 21.10
C PRO A 633 -5.84 -19.38 21.70
N GLU A 634 -6.60 -18.58 22.45
CA GLU A 634 -6.04 -17.49 23.24
C GLU A 634 -5.07 -18.09 24.27
N VAL A 635 -3.79 -17.70 24.18
CA VAL A 635 -2.80 -18.09 25.18
C VAL A 635 -3.17 -17.36 26.47
N LYS A 636 -3.46 -18.13 27.54
CA LYS A 636 -3.64 -17.56 28.88
C LYS A 636 -2.37 -16.81 29.24
N SER A 637 -2.48 -15.51 29.45
CA SER A 637 -1.42 -14.71 30.05
C SER A 637 -1.07 -15.32 31.41
N GLY A 638 0.07 -16.01 31.48
CA GLY A 638 0.63 -16.50 32.72
C GLY A 638 0.84 -15.30 33.65
N ALA A 639 0.20 -15.34 34.81
CA ALA A 639 0.43 -14.39 35.87
C ALA A 639 1.93 -14.33 36.15
N LEU A 640 2.54 -13.16 35.95
CA LEU A 640 3.77 -12.82 36.65
C LEU A 640 3.46 -12.89 38.15
N LEU A 641 3.81 -14.01 38.78
CA LEU A 641 4.00 -14.05 40.22
C LEU A 641 5.29 -13.26 40.50
N LEU A 642 5.11 -12.24 41.35
CA LEU A 642 6.07 -11.24 41.82
C LEU A 642 7.42 -11.80 42.25
#